data_AF-A0A931SVA3-F1
#
_entry.id   AF-A0A931SVA3-F1
#
_cell.length_a   1.000
_cell.length_b   1.000
_cell.length_c   1.000
_cell.angle_alpha   90.00
_cell.angle_beta   90.00
_cell.angle_gamma   90.00
#
_symmetry.space_group_name_H-M   'P 1'
#
loop_
_entity.id
_entity.type
_entity.pdbx_description
1 polymer ?
#
loop_
_entity_poly.entity_id
_entity_poly.type
_entity_poly.pdbx_seq_one_letter_code
_entity_poly.pdbx_strand_id
1 'polypeptide(L)'
;MTPYGMAYLTLLLVAFAMRFWDLGAMALHHDESLHAIYSWYLYEGRGYQHMPMMHGPFQFFGTAGLYHLLGDSNYVARVLPAIFGTLLVAMPFLLRSHLGRAGTLVTSVLLAFSPVMLYYSRFARNDIYMAVWVLALVAFMWRYLDTRKTVYLVLGALALAMAFSTKETAYISAVVIGSYLFLATVMDVFPWLLGRKALRRFSPPGDVLVLMATLLLPLSAAMVSLLQGPLGITLANPDWTRAAVGIPLGPGLYVAFLAVVGTIGASVVVGLRWRPRVWLLCTAVFWTVWVLLYTTFFTNFWGGLGSGLWQSLGYWVAQQGVARGGQPWYYYQVIGLNYEFLPLLVGSMAAAFYAIRGNRFERFLAYWALLNLLGFIYASEKMPWLLAPVMLPFILLAGKLLGGLLEKRPWSRQRESPVMHEKKSWLTEVHWPAVSFTIALALVVAVCGGLLLQGLSGDRDVAALLFLGVALLALAAGLAYVTKRVGKEKRWALFGASLVAVMFGLTVPTAVRAAYANADVPVEMLVYTQSAPDIPQLMAKIDQLAEETGKGKDLKVLVDSADGFSWPWAWYLRDYRHVSYPCLTTDAGCSGLSVTPDADVVLLSERSRNDAAPYMGAYGEPVRYKHRWWFPESYRGMTLKGVWNSVQSRESVCKVAAYFIFREFGQPLGSVDAYAYFPQEYDVGKVGKELPEKRVHC
;
A
#
# COMPACT_ATOMS: atom_id res chain seq x y z
N MET A 1 7.17 31.86 -12.82
CA MET A 1 7.08 30.85 -11.75
C MET A 1 8.40 30.83 -10.97
N THR A 2 8.41 30.70 -9.64
CA THR A 2 9.69 30.70 -8.87
C THR A 2 10.48 29.41 -9.11
N PRO A 3 11.83 29.37 -8.93
CA PRO A 3 12.62 28.15 -9.10
C PRO A 3 12.12 26.98 -8.24
N TYR A 4 11.66 27.27 -7.02
CA TYR A 4 11.01 26.29 -6.14
C TYR A 4 9.72 25.74 -6.77
N GLY A 5 8.88 26.61 -7.31
CA GLY A 5 7.64 26.20 -7.99
C GLY A 5 7.92 25.33 -9.20
N MET A 6 8.94 25.68 -10.01
CA MET A 6 9.37 24.86 -11.16
C MET A 6 9.85 23.48 -10.72
N ALA A 7 10.73 23.40 -9.72
CA ALA A 7 11.22 22.12 -9.19
C ALA A 7 10.07 21.24 -8.66
N TYR A 8 9.11 21.84 -7.96
CA TYR A 8 7.94 21.13 -7.46
C TYR A 8 7.05 20.62 -8.60
N LEU A 9 6.78 21.45 -9.61
CA LEU A 9 6.00 21.05 -10.79
C LEU A 9 6.69 19.93 -11.57
N THR A 10 8.01 20.05 -11.83
CA THR A 10 8.79 19.00 -12.50
C THR A 10 8.71 17.69 -11.73
N LEU A 11 8.82 17.73 -10.40
CA LEU A 11 8.67 16.54 -9.57
C LEU A 11 7.27 15.90 -9.72
N LEU A 12 6.21 16.70 -9.75
CA LEU A 12 4.85 16.19 -9.94
C LEU A 12 4.66 15.56 -11.33
N LEU A 13 5.25 16.15 -12.38
CA LEU A 13 5.23 15.59 -13.73
C LEU A 13 6.00 14.26 -13.80
N VAL A 14 7.15 14.16 -13.15
CA VAL A 14 7.91 12.90 -13.03
C VAL A 14 7.10 11.85 -12.27
N ALA A 15 6.51 12.23 -11.13
CA ALA A 15 5.68 11.34 -10.32
C ALA A 15 4.44 10.84 -11.08
N PHE A 16 3.83 11.70 -11.89
CA PHE A 16 2.74 11.36 -12.80
C PHE A 16 3.22 10.37 -13.87
N ALA A 17 4.30 10.69 -14.59
CA ALA A 17 4.85 9.82 -15.64
C ALA A 17 5.15 8.41 -15.10
N MET A 18 5.82 8.31 -13.93
CA MET A 18 6.11 7.02 -13.30
C MET A 18 4.85 6.21 -12.92
N ARG A 19 3.74 6.88 -12.62
CA ARG A 19 2.52 6.18 -12.22
C ARG A 19 1.67 5.74 -13.39
N PHE A 20 1.71 6.46 -14.50
CA PHE A 20 0.90 6.19 -15.69
C PHE A 20 1.63 5.37 -16.76
N TRP A 21 2.96 5.27 -16.68
CA TRP A 21 3.76 4.50 -17.64
C TRP A 21 3.44 3.01 -17.55
N ASP A 22 2.99 2.39 -18.64
CA ASP A 22 2.86 0.93 -18.74
C ASP A 22 2.04 0.27 -17.61
N LEU A 23 0.87 0.84 -17.27
CA LEU A 23 -0.01 0.30 -16.22
C LEU A 23 -0.66 -1.04 -16.60
N GLY A 24 -0.76 -1.35 -17.89
CA GLY A 24 -1.46 -2.52 -18.41
C GLY A 24 -0.62 -3.80 -18.47
N ALA A 25 0.71 -3.70 -18.41
CA ALA A 25 1.61 -4.84 -18.65
C ALA A 25 1.52 -5.96 -17.58
N MET A 26 1.29 -5.59 -16.33
CA MET A 26 1.25 -6.54 -15.22
C MET A 26 -0.04 -7.38 -15.25
N ALA A 27 0.05 -8.69 -15.05
CA ALA A 27 -1.14 -9.52 -14.83
C ALA A 27 -1.98 -8.97 -13.67
N LEU A 28 -3.31 -8.91 -13.83
CA LEU A 28 -4.20 -8.54 -12.73
C LEU A 28 -4.11 -9.55 -11.60
N HIS A 29 -3.78 -9.04 -10.42
CA HIS A 29 -3.83 -9.81 -9.19
C HIS A 29 -5.26 -10.31 -8.93
N HIS A 30 -5.38 -11.44 -8.23
CA HIS A 30 -6.65 -12.00 -7.75
C HIS A 30 -7.61 -10.92 -7.19
N ASP A 31 -7.18 -10.16 -6.17
CA ASP A 31 -7.94 -9.02 -5.63
C ASP A 31 -8.14 -7.85 -6.61
N GLU A 32 -7.18 -7.54 -7.48
CA GLU A 32 -7.39 -6.48 -8.49
C GLU A 32 -8.50 -6.88 -9.47
N SER A 33 -8.54 -8.16 -9.87
CA SER A 33 -9.54 -8.68 -10.80
C SER A 33 -10.96 -8.64 -10.22
N LEU A 34 -11.10 -8.84 -8.90
CA LEU A 34 -12.35 -8.62 -8.17
C LEU A 34 -12.79 -7.16 -8.28
N HIS A 35 -11.90 -6.22 -7.94
CA HIS A 35 -12.23 -4.80 -8.05
C HIS A 35 -12.57 -4.39 -9.49
N ALA A 36 -11.82 -4.91 -10.46
CA ALA A 36 -12.06 -4.63 -11.87
C ALA A 36 -13.42 -5.16 -12.33
N ILE A 37 -13.75 -6.44 -12.06
CA ILE A 37 -15.00 -7.03 -12.55
C ILE A 37 -16.24 -6.42 -11.91
N TYR A 38 -16.23 -6.13 -10.60
CA TYR A 38 -17.41 -5.57 -9.94
C TYR A 38 -17.60 -4.10 -10.30
N SER A 39 -16.51 -3.39 -10.62
CA SER A 39 -16.61 -2.06 -11.24
C SER A 39 -17.17 -2.14 -12.65
N TRP A 40 -16.83 -3.20 -13.40
CA TRP A 40 -17.38 -3.45 -14.73
C TRP A 40 -18.86 -3.83 -14.69
N TYR A 41 -19.30 -4.66 -13.73
CA TYR A 41 -20.72 -4.92 -13.51
C TYR A 41 -21.52 -3.66 -13.21
N LEU A 42 -20.96 -2.74 -12.41
CA LEU A 42 -21.57 -1.45 -12.16
C LEU A 42 -21.64 -0.60 -13.44
N TYR A 43 -20.56 -0.58 -14.22
CA TYR A 43 -20.48 0.12 -15.52
C TYR A 43 -21.49 -0.43 -16.55
N GLU A 44 -21.64 -1.75 -16.65
CA GLU A 44 -22.59 -2.46 -17.52
C GLU A 44 -24.06 -2.37 -17.02
N GLY A 45 -24.32 -1.71 -15.89
CA GLY A 45 -25.67 -1.57 -15.34
C GLY A 45 -26.21 -2.83 -14.67
N ARG A 46 -25.37 -3.83 -14.38
CA ARG A 46 -25.74 -5.04 -13.59
C ARG A 46 -25.89 -4.75 -12.10
N GLY A 47 -25.49 -3.55 -11.67
CA GLY A 47 -25.56 -3.09 -10.29
C GLY A 47 -24.33 -3.47 -9.46
N TYR A 48 -24.30 -2.99 -8.22
CA TYR A 48 -23.25 -3.26 -7.25
C TYR A 48 -23.86 -3.41 -5.87
N GLN A 49 -23.31 -4.31 -5.06
CA GLN A 49 -23.67 -4.46 -3.66
C GLN A 49 -22.39 -4.48 -2.84
N HIS A 50 -22.32 -3.63 -1.81
CA HIS A 50 -21.17 -3.57 -0.93
C HIS A 50 -21.02 -4.89 -0.18
N MET A 51 -19.82 -5.48 -0.28
CA MET A 51 -19.42 -6.67 0.44
C MET A 51 -18.17 -6.35 1.26
N PRO A 52 -18.22 -6.46 2.61
CA PRO A 52 -17.08 -6.17 3.48
C PRO A 52 -15.79 -6.92 3.15
N MET A 53 -15.90 -8.12 2.56
CA MET A 53 -14.74 -8.89 2.10
C MET A 53 -13.90 -8.13 1.06
N MET A 54 -14.52 -7.25 0.28
CA MET A 54 -13.87 -6.45 -0.76
C MET A 54 -13.61 -4.99 -0.34
N HIS A 55 -13.74 -4.69 0.95
CA HIS A 55 -13.63 -3.34 1.52
C HIS A 55 -14.70 -2.36 1.02
N GLY A 56 -14.44 -1.07 1.17
CA GLY A 56 -15.43 -0.02 0.96
C GLY A 56 -15.75 0.26 -0.52
N PRO A 57 -16.91 0.88 -0.81
CA PRO A 57 -17.43 1.07 -2.16
C PRO A 57 -16.66 2.08 -3.03
N PHE A 58 -15.81 2.94 -2.45
CA PHE A 58 -15.19 4.07 -3.14
C PHE A 58 -14.47 3.68 -4.44
N GLN A 59 -13.62 2.65 -4.39
CA GLN A 59 -12.84 2.21 -5.53
C GLN A 59 -13.72 1.74 -6.69
N PHE A 60 -14.85 1.08 -6.40
CA PHE A 60 -15.74 0.52 -7.42
C PHE A 60 -16.41 1.61 -8.24
N PHE A 61 -16.96 2.64 -7.57
CA PHE A 61 -17.57 3.78 -8.26
C PHE A 61 -16.54 4.58 -9.06
N GLY A 62 -15.36 4.82 -8.47
CA GLY A 62 -14.30 5.56 -9.15
C GLY A 62 -13.82 4.83 -10.41
N THR A 63 -13.66 3.51 -10.34
CA THR A 63 -13.19 2.69 -11.47
C THR A 63 -14.27 2.53 -12.54
N ALA A 64 -15.53 2.30 -12.15
CA ALA A 64 -16.66 2.25 -13.08
C ALA A 64 -16.84 3.57 -13.85
N GLY A 65 -16.69 4.70 -13.17
CA GLY A 65 -16.70 6.02 -13.82
C GLY A 65 -15.57 6.19 -14.84
N LEU A 66 -14.39 5.62 -14.58
CA LEU A 66 -13.29 5.62 -15.54
C LEU A 66 -13.54 4.69 -16.72
N TYR A 67 -14.16 3.52 -16.51
CA TYR A 67 -14.59 2.65 -17.60
C TYR A 67 -15.58 3.37 -18.52
N HIS A 68 -16.52 4.13 -17.96
CA HIS A 68 -17.44 4.94 -18.76
C HIS A 68 -16.73 6.02 -19.61
N LEU A 69 -15.63 6.60 -19.11
CA LEU A 69 -14.92 7.68 -19.80
C LEU A 69 -13.86 7.19 -20.79
N LEU A 70 -13.21 6.06 -20.50
CA LEU A 70 -11.98 5.61 -21.19
C LEU A 70 -12.07 4.18 -21.74
N GLY A 71 -13.18 3.47 -21.50
CA GLY A 71 -13.33 2.04 -21.76
C GLY A 71 -12.74 1.16 -20.66
N ASP A 72 -13.14 -0.11 -20.63
CA ASP A 72 -12.64 -1.09 -19.68
C ASP A 72 -11.40 -1.82 -20.21
N SER A 73 -10.33 -1.80 -19.42
CA SER A 73 -9.08 -2.49 -19.74
C SER A 73 -8.23 -2.67 -18.49
N ASN A 74 -7.20 -3.53 -18.55
CA ASN A 74 -6.22 -3.69 -17.48
C ASN A 74 -5.53 -2.36 -17.13
N TYR A 75 -5.30 -1.50 -18.13
CA TYR A 75 -4.73 -0.17 -17.93
C TYR A 75 -5.69 0.72 -17.13
N VAL A 76 -6.94 0.84 -17.58
CA VAL A 76 -7.93 1.74 -16.97
C VAL A 76 -8.31 1.31 -15.55
N ALA A 77 -8.32 0.00 -15.27
CA ALA A 77 -8.52 -0.54 -13.91
C ALA A 77 -7.52 0.02 -12.88
N ARG A 78 -6.32 0.44 -13.34
CA ARG A 78 -5.24 0.99 -12.51
C ARG A 78 -5.03 2.49 -12.68
N VAL A 79 -5.88 3.19 -13.45
CA VAL A 79 -5.81 4.65 -13.58
C VAL A 79 -6.19 5.36 -12.27
N LEU A 80 -7.24 4.90 -11.59
CA LEU A 80 -7.66 5.50 -10.31
C LEU A 80 -6.54 5.50 -9.24
N PRO A 81 -5.86 4.38 -8.93
CA PRO A 81 -4.75 4.39 -7.96
C PRO A 81 -3.57 5.24 -8.44
N ALA A 82 -3.32 5.34 -9.76
CA ALA A 82 -2.25 6.17 -10.31
C ALA A 82 -2.51 7.68 -10.12
N ILE A 83 -3.76 8.12 -10.31
CA ILE A 83 -4.20 9.49 -9.98
C ILE A 83 -3.93 9.77 -8.50
N PHE A 84 -4.41 8.88 -7.61
CA PHE A 84 -4.28 9.07 -6.17
C PHE A 84 -2.84 9.01 -5.69
N GLY A 85 -2.00 8.14 -6.24
CA GLY A 85 -0.57 8.13 -5.97
C GLY A 85 0.12 9.43 -6.38
N THR A 86 -0.30 10.03 -7.50
CA THR A 86 0.23 11.34 -7.94
C THR A 86 -0.24 12.45 -7.01
N LEU A 87 -1.51 12.44 -6.60
CA LEU A 87 -2.06 13.37 -5.61
C LEU A 87 -1.32 13.27 -4.27
N LEU A 88 -0.96 12.05 -3.83
CA LEU A 88 -0.21 11.83 -2.59
C LEU A 88 1.12 12.58 -2.58
N VAL A 89 1.83 12.63 -3.72
CA VAL A 89 3.10 13.36 -3.86
C VAL A 89 2.90 14.89 -3.74
N ALA A 90 1.73 15.40 -4.12
CA ALA A 90 1.40 16.83 -4.01
C ALA A 90 0.93 17.25 -2.60
N MET A 91 0.39 16.33 -1.81
CA MET A 91 -0.20 16.62 -0.49
C MET A 91 0.73 17.29 0.53
N PRO A 92 2.06 17.03 0.58
CA PRO A 92 2.96 17.73 1.50
C PRO A 92 2.90 19.26 1.38
N PHE A 93 2.49 19.80 0.23
CA PHE A 93 2.29 21.23 0.04
C PHE A 93 1.28 21.84 1.02
N LEU A 94 0.24 21.09 1.39
CA LEU A 94 -0.77 21.53 2.38
C LEU A 94 -0.16 21.69 3.79
N LEU A 95 0.93 20.97 4.07
CA LEU A 95 1.66 21.00 5.34
C LEU A 95 2.91 21.89 5.29
N ARG A 96 3.08 22.70 4.23
CA ARG A 96 4.28 23.52 4.01
C ARG A 96 4.59 24.48 5.15
N SER A 97 3.57 25.00 5.85
CA SER A 97 3.75 25.86 7.03
C SER A 97 4.52 25.17 8.16
N HIS A 98 4.40 23.84 8.27
CA HIS A 98 5.09 23.05 9.29
C HIS A 98 6.33 22.34 8.78
N LEU A 99 6.31 21.83 7.54
CA LEU A 99 7.44 21.12 6.94
C LEU A 99 8.59 22.06 6.55
N GLY A 100 8.27 23.32 6.20
CA GLY A 100 9.22 24.21 5.54
C GLY A 100 9.24 24.00 4.02
N ARG A 101 9.91 24.88 3.27
CA ARG A 101 9.99 24.80 1.81
C ARG A 101 10.79 23.56 1.39
N ALA A 102 11.99 23.39 1.95
CA ALA A 102 12.84 22.25 1.65
C ALA A 102 12.21 20.95 2.17
N GLY A 103 11.64 20.96 3.39
CA GLY A 103 10.98 19.77 3.94
C GLY A 103 9.82 19.29 3.08
N THR A 104 8.99 20.21 2.58
CA THR A 104 7.90 19.89 1.65
C THR A 104 8.42 19.22 0.37
N LEU A 105 9.47 19.79 -0.23
CA LEU A 105 10.04 19.24 -1.46
C LEU A 105 10.67 17.87 -1.20
N VAL A 106 11.47 17.72 -0.13
CA VAL A 106 12.10 16.45 0.22
C VAL A 106 11.06 15.37 0.53
N THR A 107 10.02 15.67 1.33
CA THR A 107 8.92 14.71 1.57
C THR A 107 8.27 14.29 0.26
N SER A 108 8.03 15.23 -0.66
CA SER A 108 7.43 14.92 -1.97
C SER A 108 8.36 14.06 -2.82
N VAL A 109 9.68 14.30 -2.81
CA VAL A 109 10.67 13.46 -3.48
C VAL A 109 10.65 12.04 -2.90
N LEU A 110 10.64 11.91 -1.58
CA LEU A 110 10.58 10.61 -0.92
C LEU A 110 9.28 9.85 -1.25
N LEU A 111 8.12 10.52 -1.33
CA LEU A 111 6.86 9.91 -1.76
C LEU A 111 6.86 9.52 -3.25
N ALA A 112 7.51 10.32 -4.11
CA ALA A 112 7.57 10.06 -5.54
C ALA A 112 8.38 8.80 -5.87
N PHE A 113 9.50 8.60 -5.16
CA PHE A 113 10.47 7.53 -5.39
C PHE A 113 10.41 6.39 -4.35
N SER A 114 9.52 6.45 -3.37
CA SER A 114 9.27 5.35 -2.42
C SER A 114 8.84 4.09 -3.19
N PRO A 115 9.54 2.95 -3.05
CA PRO A 115 9.16 1.71 -3.74
C PRO A 115 7.74 1.27 -3.39
N VAL A 116 7.34 1.39 -2.12
CA VAL A 116 6.01 1.00 -1.66
C VAL A 116 4.94 1.92 -2.27
N MET A 117 5.13 3.24 -2.20
CA MET A 117 4.15 4.21 -2.69
C MET A 117 4.04 4.20 -4.22
N LEU A 118 5.14 3.93 -4.93
CA LEU A 118 5.13 3.78 -6.38
C LEU A 118 4.41 2.49 -6.78
N TYR A 119 4.82 1.35 -6.21
CA TYR A 119 4.24 0.05 -6.54
C TYR A 119 2.73 0.01 -6.28
N TYR A 120 2.27 0.38 -5.08
CA TYR A 120 0.84 0.33 -4.76
C TYR A 120 0.00 1.45 -5.38
N SER A 121 0.62 2.47 -5.98
CA SER A 121 -0.11 3.41 -6.84
C SER A 121 -0.33 2.91 -8.26
N ARG A 122 0.26 1.77 -8.63
CA ARG A 122 0.08 1.11 -9.92
C ARG A 122 -0.73 -0.19 -9.77
N PHE A 123 -1.37 -0.38 -8.63
CA PHE A 123 -2.05 -1.59 -8.22
C PHE A 123 -3.46 -1.23 -7.76
N ALA A 124 -4.49 -1.83 -8.35
CA ALA A 124 -5.91 -1.52 -8.12
C ALA A 124 -6.41 -2.04 -6.76
N ARG A 125 -5.92 -1.42 -5.68
CA ARG A 125 -6.23 -1.76 -4.29
C ARG A 125 -6.38 -0.51 -3.43
N ASN A 126 -7.12 -0.68 -2.34
CA ASN A 126 -7.59 0.40 -1.47
C ASN A 126 -6.49 1.19 -0.71
N ASP A 127 -5.29 0.63 -0.56
CA ASP A 127 -4.26 1.15 0.34
C ASP A 127 -3.69 2.51 -0.06
N ILE A 128 -3.53 2.78 -1.36
CA ILE A 128 -3.04 4.08 -1.83
C ILE A 128 -4.07 5.19 -1.62
N TYR A 129 -5.36 4.89 -1.78
CA TYR A 129 -6.45 5.83 -1.48
C TYR A 129 -6.47 6.15 0.01
N MET A 130 -6.33 5.13 0.85
CA MET A 130 -6.22 5.32 2.30
C MET A 130 -5.04 6.22 2.68
N ALA A 131 -3.87 6.04 2.07
CA ALA A 131 -2.73 6.92 2.31
C ALA A 131 -3.06 8.40 1.98
N VAL A 132 -3.77 8.66 0.89
CA VAL A 132 -4.24 10.01 0.51
C VAL A 132 -5.25 10.54 1.52
N TRP A 133 -6.28 9.77 1.87
CA TRP A 133 -7.33 10.22 2.79
C TRP A 133 -6.78 10.50 4.19
N VAL A 134 -5.88 9.66 4.69
CA VAL A 134 -5.24 9.86 6.00
C VAL A 134 -4.32 11.09 5.96
N LEU A 135 -3.50 11.27 4.91
CA LEU A 135 -2.66 12.47 4.80
C LEU A 135 -3.50 13.75 4.65
N ALA A 136 -4.59 13.69 3.87
CA ALA A 136 -5.53 14.80 3.71
C ALA A 136 -6.19 15.16 5.04
N LEU A 137 -6.65 14.16 5.81
CA LEU A 137 -7.21 14.36 7.14
C LEU A 137 -6.20 15.03 8.08
N VAL A 138 -4.95 14.54 8.11
CA VAL A 138 -3.87 15.15 8.90
C VAL A 138 -3.60 16.58 8.44
N ALA A 139 -3.55 16.83 7.13
CA ALA A 139 -3.33 18.15 6.57
C ALA A 139 -4.46 19.12 6.96
N PHE A 140 -5.72 18.75 6.77
CA PHE A 140 -6.87 19.58 7.11
C PHE A 140 -6.99 19.80 8.63
N MET A 141 -6.69 18.79 9.44
CA MET A 141 -6.57 18.94 10.89
C MET A 141 -5.57 20.05 11.22
N TRP A 142 -4.32 19.97 10.76
CA TRP A 142 -3.31 20.99 11.06
C TRP A 142 -3.65 22.37 10.49
N ARG A 143 -4.23 22.43 9.28
CA ARG A 143 -4.72 23.70 8.71
C ARG A 143 -5.85 24.32 9.53
N TYR A 144 -6.72 23.50 10.13
CA TYR A 144 -7.73 23.98 11.09
C TYR A 144 -7.08 24.47 12.38
N LEU A 145 -6.10 23.73 12.93
CA LEU A 145 -5.39 24.14 14.14
C LEU A 145 -4.69 25.50 13.97
N ASP A 146 -4.12 25.76 12.79
CA ASP A 146 -3.44 27.01 12.46
C ASP A 146 -4.41 28.17 12.21
N THR A 147 -5.48 27.93 11.43
CA THR A 147 -6.29 29.02 10.86
C THR A 147 -7.69 29.16 11.45
N ARG A 148 -8.16 28.11 12.14
CA ARG A 148 -9.53 27.96 12.65
C ARG A 148 -10.65 28.13 11.63
N LYS A 149 -10.34 28.04 10.33
CA LYS A 149 -11.35 28.16 9.27
C LYS A 149 -12.20 26.90 9.18
N THR A 150 -13.52 27.05 9.26
CA THR A 150 -14.50 25.95 9.21
C THR A 150 -14.37 25.07 7.97
N VAL A 151 -13.91 25.63 6.84
CA VAL A 151 -13.69 24.86 5.60
C VAL A 151 -12.82 23.61 5.84
N TYR A 152 -11.83 23.67 6.73
CA TYR A 152 -10.98 22.53 7.02
C TYR A 152 -11.66 21.45 7.87
N LEU A 153 -12.65 21.80 8.68
CA LEU A 153 -13.51 20.82 9.36
C LEU A 153 -14.41 20.10 8.36
N VAL A 154 -14.95 20.83 7.38
CA VAL A 154 -15.78 20.26 6.30
C VAL A 154 -14.96 19.34 5.40
N LEU A 155 -13.77 19.79 4.98
CA LEU A 155 -12.84 18.96 4.19
C LEU A 155 -12.35 17.75 4.99
N GLY A 156 -12.15 17.89 6.31
CA GLY A 156 -11.84 16.77 7.21
C GLY A 156 -12.99 15.77 7.29
N ALA A 157 -14.24 16.23 7.38
CA ALA A 157 -15.43 15.38 7.34
C ALA A 157 -15.54 14.64 6.00
N LEU A 158 -15.30 15.31 4.87
CA LEU A 158 -15.24 14.67 3.56
C LEU A 158 -14.14 13.60 3.50
N ALA A 159 -12.91 13.91 3.94
CA ALA A 159 -11.80 12.96 3.96
C ALA A 159 -12.11 11.72 4.83
N LEU A 160 -12.80 11.91 5.97
CA LEU A 160 -13.27 10.79 6.79
C LEU A 160 -14.31 9.95 6.08
N ALA A 161 -15.32 10.56 5.44
CA ALA A 161 -16.34 9.82 4.70
C ALA A 161 -15.70 8.97 3.59
N MET A 162 -14.74 9.52 2.87
CA MET A 162 -14.00 8.81 1.83
C MET A 162 -13.12 7.71 2.40
N ALA A 163 -12.40 7.95 3.50
CA ALA A 163 -11.59 6.93 4.19
C ALA A 163 -12.43 5.73 4.63
N PHE A 164 -13.56 5.99 5.30
CA PHE A 164 -14.48 4.93 5.73
C PHE A 164 -15.22 4.26 4.57
N SER A 165 -15.35 4.93 3.42
CA SER A 165 -15.84 4.32 2.19
C SER A 165 -14.75 3.60 1.38
N THR A 166 -13.52 3.56 1.87
CA THR A 166 -12.37 2.93 1.18
C THR A 166 -11.94 1.65 1.87
N LYS A 167 -11.60 1.68 3.16
CA LYS A 167 -11.05 0.51 3.86
C LYS A 167 -11.21 0.60 5.38
N GLU A 168 -11.33 -0.56 6.02
CA GLU A 168 -11.44 -0.74 7.48
C GLU A 168 -10.18 -0.28 8.23
N THR A 169 -9.03 -0.11 7.55
CA THR A 169 -7.85 0.52 8.17
C THR A 169 -8.07 1.99 8.56
N ALA A 170 -9.19 2.59 8.12
CA ALA A 170 -9.68 3.87 8.61
C ALA A 170 -9.92 3.86 10.13
N TYR A 171 -10.37 2.73 10.71
CA TYR A 171 -10.55 2.61 12.16
C TYR A 171 -9.22 2.74 12.92
N ILE A 172 -8.15 2.10 12.45
CA ILE A 172 -6.81 2.22 13.03
C ILE A 172 -6.34 3.68 12.98
N SER A 173 -6.47 4.31 11.81
CA SER A 173 -6.07 5.71 11.60
C SER A 173 -6.86 6.67 12.48
N ALA A 174 -8.17 6.46 12.61
CA ALA A 174 -9.05 7.24 13.46
C ALA A 174 -8.69 7.10 14.94
N VAL A 175 -8.36 5.90 15.41
CA VAL A 175 -7.92 5.66 16.79
C VAL A 175 -6.60 6.38 17.06
N VAL A 176 -5.60 6.26 16.16
CA VAL A 176 -4.28 6.89 16.36
C VAL A 176 -4.38 8.42 16.38
N ILE A 177 -5.13 9.02 15.46
CA ILE A 177 -5.32 10.47 15.42
C ILE A 177 -6.21 10.92 16.60
N GLY A 178 -7.28 10.19 16.88
CA GLY A 178 -8.22 10.48 17.96
C GLY A 178 -7.56 10.40 19.34
N SER A 179 -6.68 9.42 19.58
CA SER A 179 -5.94 9.29 20.84
C SER A 179 -4.95 10.43 21.03
N TYR A 180 -4.26 10.88 19.98
CA TYR A 180 -3.44 12.09 20.04
C TYR A 180 -4.28 13.32 20.41
N LEU A 181 -5.41 13.52 19.73
CA LEU A 181 -6.31 14.65 19.97
C LEU A 181 -6.89 14.62 21.38
N PHE A 182 -7.24 13.44 21.89
CA PHE A 182 -7.67 13.25 23.27
C PHE A 182 -6.57 13.68 24.26
N LEU A 183 -5.34 13.20 24.09
CA LEU A 183 -4.21 13.61 24.92
C LEU A 183 -3.96 15.13 24.85
N ALA A 184 -4.05 15.72 23.65
CA ALA A 184 -3.88 17.15 23.45
C ALA A 184 -5.00 18.01 24.08
N THR A 185 -6.14 17.39 24.42
CA THR A 185 -7.36 18.05 24.90
C THR A 185 -7.81 17.55 26.26
N VAL A 186 -6.95 16.84 26.97
CA VAL A 186 -7.23 16.31 28.31
C VAL A 186 -7.72 17.41 29.27
N MET A 187 -7.18 18.62 29.12
CA MET A 187 -7.56 19.83 29.87
C MET A 187 -8.88 20.49 29.41
N ASP A 188 -9.45 20.03 28.30
CA ASP A 188 -10.80 20.38 27.86
C ASP A 188 -11.82 19.32 28.30
N VAL A 189 -11.49 18.04 28.07
CA VAL A 189 -12.37 16.90 28.29
C VAL A 189 -12.69 16.70 29.76
N PHE A 190 -11.69 16.69 30.66
CA PHE A 190 -11.95 16.45 32.09
C PHE A 190 -12.84 17.54 32.73
N PRO A 191 -12.57 18.85 32.54
CA PRO A 191 -13.47 19.88 33.04
C PRO A 191 -14.88 19.80 32.45
N TRP A 192 -15.03 19.35 31.20
CA TRP A 192 -16.35 19.13 30.61
C TRP A 192 -17.11 17.97 31.24
N LEU A 193 -16.44 16.83 31.48
CA LEU A 193 -17.04 15.69 32.18
C LEU A 193 -17.53 16.06 33.59
N LEU A 194 -16.81 16.97 34.25
CA LEU A 194 -17.18 17.51 35.57
C LEU A 194 -18.23 18.64 35.50
N GLY A 195 -18.78 18.96 34.32
CA GLY A 195 -19.75 20.05 34.12
C GLY A 195 -19.15 21.47 34.26
N ARG A 196 -17.83 21.60 34.36
CA ARG A 196 -17.12 22.87 34.59
C ARG A 196 -16.78 23.63 33.29
N LYS A 197 -16.90 22.97 32.13
CA LYS A 197 -16.60 23.56 30.82
C LYS A 197 -17.62 23.16 29.78
N ALA A 198 -18.15 24.14 29.03
CA ALA A 198 -19.05 23.85 27.92
C ALA A 198 -18.29 23.36 26.67
N LEU A 199 -18.86 22.41 25.93
CA LEU A 199 -18.29 21.87 24.67
C LEU A 199 -17.92 22.97 23.69
N ARG A 200 -18.74 24.03 23.57
CA ARG A 200 -18.50 25.14 22.65
C ARG A 200 -17.18 25.88 22.87
N ARG A 201 -16.61 25.77 24.09
CA ARG A 201 -15.38 26.43 24.53
C ARG A 201 -14.15 25.53 24.44
N PHE A 202 -14.25 24.40 23.73
CA PHE A 202 -13.11 23.51 23.51
C PHE A 202 -12.02 24.20 22.69
N SER A 203 -10.77 23.77 22.88
CA SER A 203 -9.65 24.22 22.07
C SER A 203 -9.77 23.70 20.63
N PRO A 204 -8.98 24.21 19.66
CA PRO A 204 -9.04 23.72 18.28
C PRO A 204 -8.79 22.20 18.12
N PRO A 205 -7.85 21.58 18.85
CA PRO A 205 -7.76 20.11 18.86
C PRO A 205 -9.04 19.45 19.40
N GLY A 206 -9.71 20.07 20.38
CA GLY A 206 -10.96 19.57 20.96
C GLY A 206 -12.14 19.67 19.99
N ASP A 207 -12.18 20.74 19.20
CA ASP A 207 -13.14 20.89 18.10
C ASP A 207 -13.01 19.73 17.07
N VAL A 208 -11.77 19.38 16.69
CA VAL A 208 -11.51 18.26 15.77
C VAL A 208 -11.88 16.92 16.42
N LEU A 209 -11.53 16.73 17.71
CA LEU A 209 -11.86 15.52 18.45
C LEU A 209 -13.37 15.29 18.52
N VAL A 210 -14.14 16.31 18.89
CA VAL A 210 -15.61 16.22 18.99
C VAL A 210 -16.21 15.91 17.62
N LEU A 211 -15.73 16.57 16.55
CA LEU A 211 -16.20 16.29 15.20
C LEU A 211 -15.90 14.84 14.79
N MET A 212 -14.65 14.39 14.92
CA MET A 212 -14.27 13.02 14.57
C MET A 212 -15.05 12.00 15.40
N ALA A 213 -15.11 12.16 16.71
CA ALA A 213 -15.81 11.25 17.61
C ALA A 213 -17.30 11.15 17.23
N THR A 214 -17.99 12.26 17.02
CA THR A 214 -19.42 12.24 16.69
C THR A 214 -19.70 11.65 15.31
N LEU A 215 -18.90 11.93 14.29
CA LEU A 215 -19.09 11.33 12.95
C LEU A 215 -18.83 9.83 12.93
N LEU A 216 -17.84 9.36 13.70
CA LEU A 216 -17.42 7.96 13.69
C LEU A 216 -18.17 7.07 14.69
N LEU A 217 -18.82 7.67 15.70
CA LEU A 217 -19.53 6.91 16.74
C LEU A 217 -20.55 5.91 16.16
N PRO A 218 -21.42 6.28 15.20
CA PRO A 218 -22.34 5.32 14.58
C PRO A 218 -21.64 4.18 13.84
N LEU A 219 -20.55 4.48 13.13
CA LEU A 219 -19.74 3.47 12.42
C LEU A 219 -18.96 2.55 13.36
N SER A 220 -18.82 2.92 14.63
CA SER A 220 -18.15 2.11 15.66
C SER A 220 -19.09 1.21 16.45
N ALA A 221 -20.40 1.23 16.17
CA ALA A 221 -21.41 0.49 16.94
C ALA A 221 -21.11 -1.03 17.03
N ALA A 222 -20.58 -1.62 15.95
CA ALA A 222 -20.22 -3.04 15.93
C ALA A 222 -19.05 -3.42 16.86
N MET A 223 -18.36 -2.46 17.51
CA MET A 223 -17.35 -2.76 18.55
C MET A 223 -17.94 -3.41 19.79
N VAL A 224 -19.24 -3.29 20.02
CA VAL A 224 -19.94 -4.04 21.07
C VAL A 224 -19.80 -5.56 20.85
N SER A 225 -19.52 -6.02 19.62
CA SER A 225 -19.24 -7.43 19.33
C SER A 225 -18.02 -8.00 20.07
N LEU A 226 -17.09 -7.16 20.54
CA LEU A 226 -15.99 -7.59 21.41
C LEU A 226 -16.48 -8.14 22.76
N LEU A 227 -17.70 -7.81 23.17
CA LEU A 227 -18.35 -8.28 24.39
C LEU A 227 -19.30 -9.46 24.16
N GLN A 228 -19.37 -10.00 22.93
CA GLN A 228 -20.35 -11.01 22.57
C GLN A 228 -20.17 -12.34 23.33
N GLY A 229 -18.93 -12.70 23.69
CA GLY A 229 -18.61 -13.91 24.46
C GLY A 229 -19.25 -13.92 25.85
N PRO A 230 -18.93 -12.93 26.72
CA PRO A 230 -19.58 -12.80 28.03
C PRO A 230 -21.10 -12.67 28.00
N LEU A 231 -21.66 -12.12 26.92
CA LEU A 231 -23.10 -11.90 26.76
C LEU A 231 -23.85 -13.12 26.22
N GLY A 232 -23.16 -14.16 25.73
CA GLY A 232 -23.79 -15.35 25.16
C GLY A 232 -24.62 -15.09 23.91
N ILE A 233 -24.36 -14.00 23.20
CA ILE A 233 -25.06 -13.59 21.97
C ILE A 233 -24.10 -13.54 20.79
N THR A 234 -24.59 -13.67 19.56
CA THR A 234 -23.76 -13.55 18.35
C THR A 234 -23.95 -12.18 17.73
N LEU A 235 -22.93 -11.32 17.82
CA LEU A 235 -22.94 -9.96 17.27
C LEU A 235 -22.11 -9.83 15.98
N ALA A 236 -21.04 -10.61 15.87
CA ALA A 236 -20.22 -10.78 14.68
C ALA A 236 -20.09 -12.28 14.40
N ASN A 237 -20.90 -12.78 13.46
CA ASN A 237 -20.89 -14.18 13.03
C ASN A 237 -19.63 -14.53 12.23
N PRO A 238 -18.83 -15.54 12.63
CA PRO A 238 -17.68 -16.01 11.85
C PRO A 238 -18.03 -17.06 10.79
N ASP A 239 -19.21 -17.68 10.87
CA ASP A 239 -19.60 -18.85 10.07
C ASP A 239 -20.41 -18.45 8.83
N TRP A 240 -19.79 -18.52 7.66
CA TRP A 240 -20.40 -18.15 6.38
C TRP A 240 -21.56 -19.07 5.97
N THR A 241 -21.68 -20.28 6.53
CA THR A 241 -22.76 -21.23 6.20
C THR A 241 -24.09 -20.85 6.83
N ARG A 242 -24.07 -20.13 7.95
CA ARG A 242 -25.27 -19.68 8.67
C ARG A 242 -25.82 -18.39 8.12
N ALA A 243 -24.93 -17.44 7.84
CA ALA A 243 -25.25 -16.16 7.23
C ALA A 243 -23.97 -15.43 6.82
N ALA A 244 -24.10 -14.28 6.16
CA ALA A 244 -22.96 -13.45 5.79
C ALA A 244 -22.07 -13.13 7.01
N VAL A 245 -20.75 -13.28 6.84
CA VAL A 245 -19.78 -13.08 7.92
C VAL A 245 -19.86 -11.64 8.45
N GLY A 246 -19.80 -11.50 9.78
CA GLY A 246 -19.82 -10.22 10.47
C GLY A 246 -21.21 -9.69 10.85
N ILE A 247 -22.29 -10.35 10.44
CA ILE A 247 -23.65 -9.94 10.84
C ILE A 247 -24.02 -10.51 12.22
N PRO A 248 -24.94 -9.86 12.96
CA PRO A 248 -25.48 -10.38 14.21
C PRO A 248 -26.58 -11.42 13.93
N LEU A 249 -26.75 -12.38 14.84
CA LEU A 249 -27.75 -13.45 14.71
C LEU A 249 -28.67 -13.51 15.95
N GLY A 250 -29.92 -13.95 15.75
CA GLY A 250 -30.88 -14.16 16.82
C GLY A 250 -31.07 -12.90 17.70
N PRO A 251 -31.01 -13.00 19.04
CA PRO A 251 -31.12 -11.85 19.94
C PRO A 251 -30.07 -10.74 19.71
N GLY A 252 -28.93 -11.08 19.10
CA GLY A 252 -27.89 -10.12 18.75
C GLY A 252 -28.37 -9.02 17.81
N LEU A 253 -29.41 -9.28 16.99
CA LEU A 253 -30.00 -8.27 16.10
C LEU A 253 -30.58 -7.07 16.87
N TYR A 254 -31.26 -7.33 17.99
CA TYR A 254 -31.83 -6.25 18.82
C TYR A 254 -30.75 -5.42 19.50
N VAL A 255 -29.71 -6.08 20.02
CA VAL A 255 -28.55 -5.41 20.62
C VAL A 255 -27.81 -4.56 19.58
N ALA A 256 -27.62 -5.10 18.38
CA ALA A 256 -27.01 -4.36 17.27
C ALA A 256 -27.82 -3.12 16.89
N PHE A 257 -29.14 -3.27 16.74
CA PHE A 257 -30.04 -2.15 16.44
C PHE A 257 -29.99 -1.07 17.52
N LEU A 258 -30.10 -1.46 18.80
CA LEU A 258 -30.03 -0.53 19.93
C LEU A 258 -28.65 0.16 20.02
N ALA A 259 -27.56 -0.55 19.73
CA ALA A 259 -26.22 0.03 19.70
C ALA A 259 -26.09 1.08 18.59
N VAL A 260 -26.59 0.79 17.37
CA VAL A 260 -26.59 1.75 16.25
C VAL A 260 -27.46 2.97 16.57
N VAL A 261 -28.70 2.77 17.01
CA VAL A 261 -29.60 3.89 17.35
C VAL A 261 -29.04 4.72 18.50
N GLY A 262 -28.52 4.07 19.55
CA GLY A 262 -27.93 4.74 20.71
C GLY A 262 -26.69 5.57 20.35
N THR A 263 -25.81 5.04 19.50
CA THR A 263 -24.61 5.75 19.02
C THR A 263 -24.96 6.92 18.10
N ILE A 264 -25.97 6.79 17.24
CA ILE A 264 -26.52 7.89 16.44
C ILE A 264 -27.11 8.98 17.36
N GLY A 265 -27.96 8.60 18.32
CA GLY A 265 -28.56 9.54 19.26
C GLY A 265 -27.51 10.31 20.07
N ALA A 266 -26.50 9.60 20.61
CA ALA A 266 -25.39 10.22 21.32
C ALA A 266 -24.59 11.19 20.43
N SER A 267 -24.30 10.81 19.19
CA SER A 267 -23.64 11.66 18.20
C SER A 267 -24.41 12.97 17.97
N VAL A 268 -25.72 12.87 17.73
CA VAL A 268 -26.61 14.04 17.52
C VAL A 268 -26.61 14.95 18.75
N VAL A 269 -26.78 14.38 19.94
CA VAL A 269 -26.85 15.14 21.19
C VAL A 269 -25.55 15.90 21.46
N VAL A 270 -24.39 15.24 21.31
CA VAL A 270 -23.07 15.87 21.53
C VAL A 270 -22.80 16.91 20.46
N GLY A 271 -23.07 16.59 19.19
CA GLY A 271 -22.85 17.48 18.05
C GLY A 271 -23.64 18.78 18.12
N LEU A 272 -24.93 18.71 18.44
CA LEU A 272 -25.81 19.89 18.57
C LEU A 272 -25.44 20.76 19.79
N ARG A 273 -24.86 20.18 20.85
CA ARG A 273 -24.38 20.94 22.01
C ARG A 273 -23.06 21.66 21.74
N TRP A 274 -22.20 21.14 20.88
CA TRP A 274 -20.90 21.73 20.55
C TRP A 274 -20.99 22.95 19.63
N ARG A 275 -21.28 22.77 18.34
CA ARG A 275 -21.39 23.87 17.36
C ARG A 275 -22.42 23.49 16.30
N PRO A 276 -23.72 23.67 16.56
CA PRO A 276 -24.78 23.00 15.80
C PRO A 276 -24.73 23.29 14.30
N ARG A 277 -24.51 24.55 13.89
CA ARG A 277 -24.44 24.90 12.46
C ARG A 277 -23.26 24.25 11.73
N VAL A 278 -22.07 24.24 12.37
CA VAL A 278 -20.86 23.63 11.80
C VAL A 278 -21.00 22.12 11.78
N TRP A 279 -21.48 21.54 12.87
CA TRP A 279 -21.70 20.11 12.99
C TRP A 279 -22.72 19.61 11.97
N LEU A 280 -23.87 20.27 11.82
CA LEU A 280 -24.87 19.91 10.81
C LEU A 280 -24.29 19.93 9.39
N LEU A 281 -23.48 20.93 9.05
CA LEU A 281 -22.80 21.00 7.75
C LEU A 281 -21.84 19.82 7.55
N CYS A 282 -20.96 19.54 8.52
CA CYS A 282 -20.00 18.45 8.42
C CYS A 282 -20.70 17.08 8.39
N THR A 283 -21.72 16.87 9.21
CA THR A 283 -22.56 15.67 9.25
C THR A 283 -23.29 15.48 7.93
N ALA A 284 -23.85 16.54 7.35
CA ALA A 284 -24.50 16.47 6.04
C ALA A 284 -23.50 16.05 4.97
N VAL A 285 -22.31 16.66 4.90
CA VAL A 285 -21.26 16.28 3.94
C VAL A 285 -20.82 14.82 4.14
N PHE A 286 -20.53 14.44 5.38
CA PHE A 286 -20.06 13.09 5.69
C PHE A 286 -21.09 12.02 5.33
N TRP A 287 -22.31 12.14 5.87
CA TRP A 287 -23.33 11.11 5.71
C TRP A 287 -23.94 11.11 4.32
N THR A 288 -24.00 12.25 3.61
CA THR A 288 -24.44 12.23 2.21
C THR A 288 -23.50 11.41 1.35
N VAL A 289 -22.18 11.67 1.43
CA VAL A 289 -21.19 10.91 0.65
C VAL A 289 -21.20 9.44 1.03
N TRP A 290 -21.18 9.15 2.34
CA TRP A 290 -21.14 7.79 2.83
C TRP A 290 -22.41 7.01 2.44
N VAL A 291 -23.61 7.57 2.65
CA VAL A 291 -24.89 6.92 2.30
C VAL A 291 -24.98 6.69 0.79
N LEU A 292 -24.62 7.67 -0.04
CA LEU A 292 -24.66 7.50 -1.49
C LEU A 292 -23.80 6.33 -1.96
N LEU A 293 -22.56 6.23 -1.47
CA LEU A 293 -21.65 5.16 -1.89
C LEU A 293 -22.09 3.79 -1.37
N TYR A 294 -22.45 3.68 -0.08
CA TYR A 294 -22.82 2.39 0.51
C TYR A 294 -24.17 1.87 0.00
N THR A 295 -25.12 2.74 -0.26
CA THR A 295 -26.45 2.35 -0.78
C THR A 295 -26.49 2.17 -2.28
N THR A 296 -25.34 2.28 -2.96
CA THR A 296 -25.24 2.24 -4.43
C THR A 296 -26.20 3.25 -5.06
N PHE A 297 -26.10 4.50 -4.63
CA PHE A 297 -26.99 5.60 -5.00
C PHE A 297 -28.48 5.22 -4.82
N PHE A 298 -28.80 4.72 -3.62
CA PHE A 298 -30.13 4.28 -3.18
C PHE A 298 -30.71 3.02 -3.83
N THR A 299 -30.02 2.38 -4.79
CA THR A 299 -30.49 1.12 -5.41
C THR A 299 -30.44 -0.07 -4.47
N ASN A 300 -29.56 -0.05 -3.46
CA ASN A 300 -29.47 -1.04 -2.39
C ASN A 300 -29.47 -0.34 -1.02
N PHE A 301 -30.59 0.33 -0.69
CA PHE A 301 -30.67 1.18 0.50
C PHE A 301 -30.43 0.43 1.81
N TRP A 302 -31.28 -0.54 2.14
CA TRP A 302 -31.20 -1.24 3.43
C TRP A 302 -29.97 -2.15 3.54
N GLY A 303 -29.63 -2.87 2.46
CA GLY A 303 -28.42 -3.71 2.42
C GLY A 303 -27.13 -2.89 2.50
N GLY A 304 -27.09 -1.73 1.85
CA GLY A 304 -25.97 -0.79 1.92
C GLY A 304 -25.76 -0.21 3.33
N LEU A 305 -26.84 0.28 3.96
CA LEU A 305 -26.77 0.78 5.33
C LEU A 305 -26.36 -0.31 6.33
N GLY A 306 -26.95 -1.50 6.24
CA GLY A 306 -26.62 -2.61 7.13
C GLY A 306 -25.17 -3.11 6.96
N SER A 307 -24.73 -3.25 5.72
CA SER A 307 -23.37 -3.69 5.42
C SER A 307 -22.32 -2.65 5.84
N GLY A 308 -22.63 -1.36 5.73
CA GLY A 308 -21.74 -0.27 6.14
C GLY A 308 -21.72 0.01 7.64
N LEU A 309 -22.89 0.20 8.27
CA LEU A 309 -22.99 0.58 9.69
C LEU A 309 -22.55 -0.53 10.63
N TRP A 310 -22.78 -1.80 10.24
CA TRP A 310 -22.51 -2.95 11.09
C TRP A 310 -21.51 -3.92 10.46
N GLN A 311 -21.84 -4.46 9.28
CA GLN A 311 -21.13 -5.64 8.77
C GLN A 311 -19.67 -5.37 8.41
N SER A 312 -19.29 -4.18 7.94
CA SER A 312 -17.89 -3.85 7.63
C SER A 312 -16.97 -4.07 8.83
N LEU A 313 -17.32 -3.47 9.97
CA LEU A 313 -16.57 -3.62 11.20
C LEU A 313 -16.81 -4.98 11.87
N GLY A 314 -18.03 -5.51 11.82
CA GLY A 314 -18.34 -6.86 12.32
C GLY A 314 -17.56 -7.95 11.60
N TYR A 315 -17.40 -7.83 10.28
CA TYR A 315 -16.59 -8.71 9.45
C TYR A 315 -15.12 -8.61 9.85
N TRP A 316 -14.60 -7.39 10.00
CA TRP A 316 -13.21 -7.19 10.43
C TRP A 316 -12.93 -7.79 11.81
N VAL A 317 -13.87 -7.69 12.76
CA VAL A 317 -13.77 -8.35 14.07
C VAL A 317 -13.81 -9.87 13.93
N ALA A 318 -14.76 -10.41 13.17
CA ALA A 318 -14.90 -11.85 12.95
C ALA A 318 -13.66 -12.47 12.30
N GLN A 319 -12.94 -11.72 11.45
CA GLN A 319 -11.73 -12.17 10.77
C GLN A 319 -10.46 -12.10 11.63
N GLN A 320 -10.48 -11.44 12.81
CA GLN A 320 -9.27 -11.35 13.66
C GLN A 320 -8.71 -12.71 14.06
N GLY A 321 -9.59 -13.70 14.29
CA GLY A 321 -9.19 -15.06 14.68
C GLY A 321 -8.60 -15.90 13.54
N VAL A 322 -8.82 -15.52 12.27
CA VAL A 322 -8.30 -16.25 11.11
C VAL A 322 -6.82 -15.90 10.87
N ALA A 323 -6.41 -14.68 11.23
CA ALA A 323 -5.03 -14.18 11.09
C ALA A 323 -4.42 -14.50 9.71
N ARG A 324 -5.10 -14.11 8.62
CA ARG A 324 -4.71 -14.42 7.24
C ARG A 324 -3.23 -14.11 7.00
N GLY A 325 -2.49 -15.10 6.53
CA GLY A 325 -1.05 -15.00 6.27
C GLY A 325 -0.14 -15.11 7.49
N GLY A 326 -0.64 -15.15 8.73
CA GLY A 326 0.12 -15.54 9.94
C GLY A 326 1.50 -14.89 10.13
N GLN A 327 1.69 -13.62 9.72
CA GLN A 327 3.02 -13.01 9.68
C GLN A 327 3.56 -12.66 11.08
N PRO A 328 4.90 -12.70 11.28
CA PRO A 328 5.51 -12.37 12.56
C PRO A 328 5.34 -10.89 12.93
N TRP A 329 5.50 -10.56 14.21
CA TRP A 329 5.37 -9.18 14.72
C TRP A 329 6.38 -8.20 14.10
N TYR A 330 7.54 -8.69 13.62
CA TYR A 330 8.60 -7.90 12.99
C TYR A 330 8.46 -7.76 11.47
N TYR A 331 7.33 -8.21 10.89
CA TYR A 331 7.12 -8.26 9.44
C TYR A 331 7.33 -6.92 8.73
N TYR A 332 6.73 -5.84 9.23
CA TYR A 332 6.84 -4.52 8.61
C TYR A 332 8.25 -3.91 8.72
N GLN A 333 9.02 -4.28 9.74
CA GLN A 333 10.42 -3.87 9.87
C GLN A 333 11.28 -4.58 8.82
N VAL A 334 11.05 -5.87 8.58
CA VAL A 334 11.79 -6.62 7.54
C VAL A 334 11.51 -6.06 6.15
N ILE A 335 10.24 -5.86 5.78
CA ILE A 335 9.92 -5.29 4.47
C ILE A 335 10.33 -3.81 4.40
N GLY A 336 10.09 -3.04 5.47
CA GLY A 336 10.52 -1.66 5.56
C GLY A 336 12.03 -1.47 5.38
N LEU A 337 12.86 -2.36 5.92
CA LEU A 337 14.31 -2.33 5.71
C LEU A 337 14.73 -2.75 4.29
N ASN A 338 13.93 -3.58 3.60
CA ASN A 338 14.21 -3.98 2.22
C ASN A 338 13.86 -2.90 1.19
N TYR A 339 12.80 -2.12 1.44
CA TYR A 339 12.25 -1.19 0.44
C TYR A 339 12.30 0.28 0.88
N GLU A 340 12.16 0.53 2.17
CA GLU A 340 11.91 1.87 2.74
C GLU A 340 12.97 2.24 3.78
N PHE A 341 14.20 1.73 3.63
CA PHE A 341 15.29 1.90 4.60
C PHE A 341 15.65 3.37 4.87
N LEU A 342 15.58 4.25 3.86
CA LEU A 342 15.80 5.69 4.05
C LEU A 342 14.76 6.31 4.98
N PRO A 343 13.46 6.32 4.65
CA PRO A 343 12.46 6.89 5.54
C PRO A 343 12.34 6.13 6.85
N LEU A 344 12.55 4.81 6.88
CA LEU A 344 12.49 4.04 8.12
C LEU A 344 13.63 4.43 9.08
N LEU A 345 14.88 4.45 8.64
CA LEU A 345 16.02 4.78 9.51
C LEU A 345 16.06 6.27 9.86
N VAL A 346 16.00 7.15 8.86
CA VAL A 346 16.04 8.61 9.07
C VAL A 346 14.79 9.07 9.81
N GLY A 347 13.62 8.53 9.47
CA GLY A 347 12.35 8.83 10.13
C GLY A 347 12.32 8.33 11.57
N SER A 348 12.88 7.17 11.89
CA SER A 348 12.99 6.68 13.28
C SER A 348 13.91 7.57 14.12
N MET A 349 15.05 7.98 13.57
CA MET A 349 15.94 8.95 14.23
C MET A 349 15.24 10.29 14.46
N ALA A 350 14.52 10.77 13.45
CA ALA A 350 13.72 11.99 13.54
C ALA A 350 12.60 11.84 14.59
N ALA A 351 11.91 10.70 14.66
CA ALA A 351 10.89 10.42 15.66
C ALA A 351 11.45 10.53 17.08
N ALA A 352 12.58 9.86 17.35
CA ALA A 352 13.24 9.89 18.65
C ALA A 352 13.69 11.31 19.03
N PHE A 353 14.29 12.03 18.09
CA PHE A 353 14.72 13.41 18.31
C PHE A 353 13.54 14.35 18.58
N TYR A 354 12.50 14.29 17.74
CA TYR A 354 11.35 15.19 17.81
C TYR A 354 10.38 14.86 18.94
N ALA A 355 10.30 13.62 19.40
CA ALA A 355 9.54 13.27 20.60
C ALA A 355 9.99 14.09 21.82
N ILE A 356 11.30 14.36 21.93
CA ILE A 356 11.90 15.08 23.06
C ILE A 356 12.01 16.58 22.76
N ARG A 357 12.60 16.94 21.62
CA ARG A 357 12.99 18.33 21.29
C ARG A 357 12.05 19.03 20.30
N GLY A 358 11.11 18.30 19.71
CA GLY A 358 10.25 18.83 18.66
C GLY A 358 9.16 19.77 19.16
N ASN A 359 8.62 20.58 18.25
CA ASN A 359 7.40 21.33 18.47
C ASN A 359 6.16 20.42 18.43
N ARG A 360 4.95 20.99 18.59
CA ARG A 360 3.70 20.21 18.63
C ARG A 360 3.47 19.34 17.38
N PHE A 361 3.77 19.86 16.20
CA PHE A 361 3.63 19.15 14.93
C PHE A 361 4.65 18.00 14.82
N GLU A 362 5.91 18.27 15.17
CA GLU A 362 6.98 17.28 15.12
C GLU A 362 6.75 16.14 16.13
N ARG A 363 6.27 16.46 17.34
CA ARG A 363 5.85 15.45 18.33
C ARG A 363 4.64 14.64 17.88
N PHE A 364 3.68 15.27 17.19
CA PHE A 364 2.57 14.56 16.57
C PHE A 364 3.05 13.56 15.52
N LEU A 365 3.98 13.95 14.64
CA LEU A 365 4.51 13.02 13.64
C LEU A 365 5.23 11.84 14.29
N ALA A 366 6.02 12.08 15.35
CA ALA A 366 6.67 11.01 16.12
C ALA A 366 5.65 10.08 16.79
N TYR A 367 4.60 10.65 17.40
CA TYR A 367 3.48 9.90 17.99
C TYR A 367 2.76 9.07 16.93
N TRP A 368 2.43 9.67 15.79
CA TRP A 368 1.75 9.01 14.69
C TRP A 368 2.58 7.86 14.14
N ALA A 369 3.88 8.05 13.88
CA ALA A 369 4.76 6.99 13.42
C ALA A 369 4.78 5.78 14.37
N LEU A 370 4.95 6.02 15.67
CA LEU A 370 5.03 4.98 16.67
C LEU A 370 3.70 4.22 16.85
N LEU A 371 2.61 4.94 17.12
CA LEU A 371 1.32 4.31 17.41
C LEU A 371 0.73 3.63 16.17
N ASN A 372 0.95 4.19 14.98
CA ASN A 372 0.52 3.56 13.74
C ASN A 372 1.27 2.25 13.48
N LEU A 373 2.60 2.24 13.66
CA LEU A 373 3.40 1.03 13.57
C LEU A 373 2.91 -0.03 14.57
N LEU A 374 2.70 0.33 15.83
CA LEU A 374 2.19 -0.58 16.85
C LEU A 374 0.79 -1.11 16.51
N GLY A 375 -0.10 -0.26 16.00
CA GLY A 375 -1.44 -0.64 15.57
C GLY A 375 -1.42 -1.71 14.48
N PHE A 376 -0.57 -1.54 13.46
CA PHE A 376 -0.42 -2.53 12.38
C PHE A 376 0.32 -3.80 12.83
N ILE A 377 1.25 -3.71 13.79
CA ILE A 377 1.86 -4.91 14.41
C ILE A 377 0.82 -5.72 15.19
N TYR A 378 -0.07 -5.03 15.90
CA TYR A 378 -1.11 -5.66 16.71
C TYR A 378 -2.22 -6.29 15.85
N ALA A 379 -2.58 -5.66 14.73
CA ALA A 379 -3.55 -6.21 13.78
C ALA A 379 -3.14 -7.62 13.33
N SER A 380 -4.08 -8.57 13.40
CA SER A 380 -3.84 -9.98 13.06
C SER A 380 -3.44 -10.16 11.59
N GLU A 381 -4.16 -9.51 10.67
CA GLU A 381 -3.84 -9.47 9.25
C GLU A 381 -2.64 -8.56 8.97
N LYS A 382 -1.60 -9.16 8.37
CA LYS A 382 -0.35 -8.46 8.03
C LYS A 382 0.01 -8.78 6.60
N MET A 383 0.06 -7.74 5.78
CA MET A 383 0.22 -7.87 4.33
C MET A 383 1.08 -6.72 3.79
N PRO A 384 1.83 -6.91 2.69
CA PRO A 384 2.82 -5.91 2.28
C PRO A 384 2.21 -4.56 1.86
N TRP A 385 0.96 -4.54 1.37
CA TRP A 385 0.25 -3.29 1.04
C TRP A 385 -0.04 -2.40 2.24
N LEU A 386 -0.15 -3.00 3.44
CA LEU A 386 -0.32 -2.25 4.68
C LEU A 386 0.96 -1.51 5.10
N LEU A 387 2.10 -1.76 4.44
CA LEU A 387 3.32 -0.99 4.64
C LEU A 387 3.16 0.46 4.17
N ALA A 388 2.29 0.74 3.19
CA ALA A 388 2.04 2.10 2.71
C ALA A 388 1.57 3.05 3.83
N PRO A 389 0.45 2.77 4.53
CA PRO A 389 0.05 3.61 5.66
C PRO A 389 1.06 3.59 6.82
N VAL A 390 1.79 2.49 7.04
CA VAL A 390 2.83 2.41 8.08
C VAL A 390 3.97 3.39 7.82
N MET A 391 4.47 3.46 6.58
CA MET A 391 5.64 4.26 6.22
C MET A 391 5.36 5.75 5.99
N LEU A 392 4.10 6.11 5.75
CA LEU A 392 3.68 7.49 5.51
C LEU A 392 4.19 8.50 6.58
N PRO A 393 3.97 8.31 7.89
CA PRO A 393 4.51 9.21 8.92
C PRO A 393 6.04 9.22 8.99
N PHE A 394 6.71 8.09 8.71
CA PHE A 394 8.18 8.03 8.66
C PHE A 394 8.75 8.84 7.50
N ILE A 395 8.09 8.82 6.33
CA ILE A 395 8.47 9.64 5.17
C ILE A 395 8.33 11.15 5.49
N LEU A 396 7.26 11.55 6.18
CA LEU A 396 7.07 12.93 6.65
C LEU A 396 8.15 13.36 7.65
N LEU A 397 8.48 12.50 8.61
CA LEU A 397 9.54 12.73 9.60
C LEU A 397 10.92 12.87 8.95
N ALA A 398 11.27 11.96 8.03
CA ALA A 398 12.51 12.00 7.28
C ALA A 398 12.60 13.29 6.45
N GLY A 399 11.54 13.65 5.73
CA GLY A 399 11.50 14.88 4.96
C GLY A 399 11.56 16.15 5.82
N LYS A 400 10.92 16.15 6.99
CA LYS A 400 11.02 17.27 7.96
C LYS A 400 12.44 17.45 8.49
N LEU A 401 13.11 16.36 8.87
CA LEU A 401 14.48 16.40 9.37
C LEU A 401 15.46 16.87 8.28
N LEU A 402 15.45 16.19 7.14
CA LEU A 402 16.34 16.49 6.01
C LEU A 402 16.11 17.91 5.47
N GLY A 403 14.85 18.32 5.31
CA GLY A 403 14.49 19.67 4.90
C GLY A 403 14.95 20.73 5.89
N GLY A 404 14.79 20.47 7.19
CA GLY A 404 15.30 21.38 8.24
C GLY A 404 16.83 21.52 8.22
N LEU A 405 17.56 20.44 7.91
CA LEU A 405 19.02 20.47 7.74
C LEU A 405 19.44 21.29 6.51
N LEU A 406 18.69 21.20 5.41
CA LEU A 406 18.92 21.99 4.19
C LEU A 406 18.63 23.49 4.40
N GLU A 407 17.58 23.83 5.16
CA GLU A 407 17.19 25.22 5.42
C GLU A 407 18.10 25.93 6.42
N LYS A 408 18.53 25.25 7.48
CA LYS A 408 19.34 25.85 8.55
C LYS A 408 20.77 26.21 8.14
N ARG A 409 21.17 25.99 6.88
CA ARG A 409 22.49 26.27 6.28
C ARG A 409 23.65 26.22 7.29
N PRO A 410 23.92 25.09 7.95
CA PRO A 410 25.09 24.98 8.83
C PRO A 410 26.41 25.21 8.06
N TRP A 411 26.40 25.11 6.73
CA TRP A 411 27.58 25.35 5.90
C TRP A 411 27.90 26.83 5.61
N SER A 412 26.91 27.73 5.59
CA SER A 412 27.07 29.12 5.14
C SER A 412 27.14 30.16 6.26
N ARG A 413 27.37 29.77 7.51
CA ARG A 413 27.83 30.71 8.56
C ARG A 413 29.29 31.07 8.30
N GLN A 414 29.55 31.75 7.19
CA GLN A 414 30.67 32.65 7.10
C GLN A 414 30.29 33.86 7.93
N ARG A 415 31.05 34.06 9.01
CA ARG A 415 31.07 35.22 9.88
C ARG A 415 30.83 36.46 9.02
N GLU A 416 29.81 37.25 9.33
CA GLU A 416 29.53 38.53 8.69
C GLU A 416 30.80 39.39 8.75
N SER A 417 31.59 39.37 7.68
CA SER A 417 32.63 40.36 7.42
C SER A 417 31.97 41.49 6.64
N PRO A 418 32.13 42.75 7.06
CA PRO A 418 31.48 43.89 6.42
C PRO A 418 32.25 44.29 5.16
N VAL A 419 32.21 43.48 4.10
CA VAL A 419 32.68 43.91 2.77
C VAL A 419 31.79 43.31 1.68
N MET A 420 31.44 44.18 0.73
CA MET A 420 30.45 44.07 -0.34
C MET A 420 30.51 42.84 -1.27
N HIS A 421 29.30 42.48 -1.72
CA HIS A 421 28.89 41.97 -3.02
C HIS A 421 29.78 40.95 -3.77
N GLU A 422 29.31 39.71 -3.79
CA GLU A 422 29.13 38.97 -5.05
C GLU A 422 27.96 38.00 -4.90
N LYS A 423 26.95 38.12 -5.77
CA LYS A 423 25.88 37.11 -5.90
C LYS A 423 26.50 35.84 -6.50
N LYS A 424 27.25 35.08 -5.70
CA LYS A 424 27.71 33.76 -6.11
C LYS A 424 26.55 32.78 -6.06
N SER A 425 26.16 32.34 -7.27
CA SER A 425 25.15 31.33 -7.51
C SER A 425 25.42 30.09 -6.65
N TRP A 426 24.38 29.46 -6.12
CA TRP A 426 24.45 28.21 -5.34
C TRP A 426 25.23 27.08 -6.04
N LEU A 427 25.41 27.16 -7.37
CA LEU A 427 26.24 26.27 -8.17
C LEU A 427 27.75 26.36 -7.85
N THR A 428 28.26 27.49 -7.33
CA THR A 428 29.68 27.63 -6.95
C THR A 428 29.99 27.21 -5.52
N GLU A 429 28.97 26.98 -4.68
CA GLU A 429 29.10 26.36 -3.34
C GLU A 429 28.72 24.87 -3.34
N VAL A 430 28.54 24.27 -4.52
CA VAL A 430 28.56 22.81 -4.59
C VAL A 430 29.97 22.38 -4.24
N HIS A 431 30.14 21.78 -3.06
CA HIS A 431 31.35 21.06 -2.72
C HIS A 431 31.45 19.87 -3.67
N TRP A 432 31.92 20.11 -4.90
CA TRP A 432 32.20 19.09 -5.91
C TRP A 432 32.93 17.89 -5.31
N PRO A 433 33.89 18.04 -4.36
CA PRO A 433 34.53 16.93 -3.66
C PRO A 433 33.59 16.06 -2.80
N ALA A 434 32.53 16.62 -2.22
CA ALA A 434 31.50 15.86 -1.49
C ALA A 434 30.59 15.08 -2.43
N VAL A 435 30.27 15.68 -3.57
CA VAL A 435 29.56 15.02 -4.67
C VAL A 435 30.43 13.91 -5.25
N SER A 436 31.72 14.16 -5.50
CA SER A 436 32.71 13.16 -5.91
C SER A 436 32.86 12.05 -4.86
N PHE A 437 32.90 12.38 -3.56
CA PHE A 437 32.96 11.40 -2.48
C PHE A 437 31.71 10.53 -2.41
N THR A 438 30.53 11.12 -2.60
CA THR A 438 29.25 10.40 -2.61
C THR A 438 29.13 9.51 -3.84
N ILE A 439 29.53 10.00 -5.02
CA ILE A 439 29.58 9.22 -6.27
C ILE A 439 30.60 8.09 -6.15
N ALA A 440 31.80 8.36 -5.62
CA ALA A 440 32.82 7.36 -5.36
C ALA A 440 32.34 6.33 -4.33
N LEU A 441 31.67 6.73 -3.25
CA LEU A 441 31.12 5.81 -2.26
C LEU A 441 30.01 4.94 -2.84
N ALA A 442 29.11 5.52 -3.64
CA ALA A 442 28.07 4.78 -4.33
C ALA A 442 28.65 3.79 -5.36
N LEU A 443 29.69 4.20 -6.09
CA LEU A 443 30.45 3.32 -7.01
C LEU A 443 31.18 2.22 -6.25
N VAL A 444 31.85 2.52 -5.12
CA VAL A 444 32.49 1.52 -4.26
C VAL A 444 31.45 0.53 -3.74
N VAL A 445 30.29 0.98 -3.27
CA VAL A 445 29.22 0.08 -2.79
C VAL A 445 28.68 -0.79 -3.94
N ALA A 446 28.47 -0.22 -5.13
CA ALA A 446 28.01 -0.96 -6.30
C ALA A 446 29.05 -2.00 -6.78
N VAL A 447 30.34 -1.65 -6.80
CA VAL A 447 31.44 -2.52 -7.22
C VAL A 447 31.75 -3.58 -6.16
N CYS A 448 31.82 -3.21 -4.87
CA CYS A 448 31.93 -4.16 -3.76
C CYS A 448 30.76 -5.14 -3.76
N GLY A 449 29.53 -4.67 -3.98
CA GLY A 449 28.35 -5.50 -4.09
C GLY A 449 28.47 -6.50 -5.25
N GLY A 450 28.90 -6.04 -6.42
CA GLY A 450 29.15 -6.92 -7.57
C GLY A 450 30.24 -7.97 -7.33
N LEU A 451 31.35 -7.58 -6.68
CA LEU A 451 32.49 -8.45 -6.38
C LEU A 451 32.21 -9.47 -5.26
N LEU A 452 31.50 -9.08 -4.20
CA LEU A 452 31.11 -9.98 -3.12
C LEU A 452 30.15 -11.07 -3.60
N LEU A 453 29.39 -10.79 -4.66
CA LEU A 453 28.34 -11.66 -5.19
C LEU A 453 28.80 -12.56 -6.33
N GLN A 454 29.97 -12.34 -6.91
CA GLN A 454 30.49 -13.21 -7.96
C GLN A 454 31.36 -14.36 -7.45
N GLY A 455 31.64 -14.42 -6.13
CA GLY A 455 32.41 -15.51 -5.54
C GLY A 455 33.72 -15.74 -6.29
N LEU A 456 34.74 -14.89 -6.03
CA LEU A 456 36.07 -14.89 -6.66
C LEU A 456 36.48 -16.29 -7.18
N SER A 457 36.41 -16.47 -8.50
CA SER A 457 36.65 -17.76 -9.15
C SER A 457 37.21 -17.67 -10.58
N GLY A 458 37.70 -16.51 -11.04
CA GLY A 458 38.38 -16.47 -12.35
C GLY A 458 39.11 -15.18 -12.75
N ASP A 459 39.82 -15.22 -13.88
CA ASP A 459 40.70 -14.12 -14.38
C ASP A 459 40.00 -12.78 -14.68
N ARG A 460 38.66 -12.72 -14.69
CA ARG A 460 37.90 -11.46 -14.76
C ARG A 460 37.93 -10.65 -13.44
N ASP A 461 38.46 -11.23 -12.37
CA ASP A 461 38.49 -10.67 -11.01
C ASP A 461 39.54 -9.56 -10.83
N VAL A 462 40.63 -9.55 -11.62
CA VAL A 462 41.70 -8.54 -11.48
C VAL A 462 41.22 -7.15 -11.87
N ALA A 463 40.47 -7.02 -12.96
CA ALA A 463 39.93 -5.73 -13.40
C ALA A 463 38.95 -5.17 -12.37
N ALA A 464 38.06 -6.00 -11.82
CA ALA A 464 37.10 -5.58 -10.83
C ALA A 464 37.78 -5.22 -9.48
N LEU A 465 38.80 -5.97 -9.06
CA LEU A 465 39.64 -5.63 -7.89
C LEU A 465 40.45 -4.35 -8.10
N LEU A 466 40.96 -4.10 -9.32
CA LEU A 466 41.63 -2.83 -9.68
C LEU A 466 40.64 -1.67 -9.67
N PHE A 467 39.44 -1.84 -10.23
CA PHE A 467 38.36 -0.84 -10.16
C PHE A 467 37.97 -0.55 -8.71
N LEU A 468 37.89 -1.57 -7.86
CA LEU A 468 37.62 -1.41 -6.44
C LEU A 468 38.77 -0.68 -5.73
N GLY A 469 40.01 -1.04 -6.00
CA GLY A 469 41.20 -0.36 -5.46
C GLY A 469 41.25 1.12 -5.86
N VAL A 470 40.97 1.43 -7.14
CA VAL A 470 40.87 2.80 -7.65
C VAL A 470 39.72 3.55 -7.00
N ALA A 471 38.56 2.91 -6.82
CA ALA A 471 37.39 3.52 -6.20
C ALA A 471 37.60 3.78 -4.70
N LEU A 472 38.26 2.87 -3.98
CA LEU A 472 38.65 3.04 -2.57
C LEU A 472 39.73 4.11 -2.40
N LEU A 473 40.71 4.18 -3.30
CA LEU A 473 41.72 5.25 -3.32
C LEU A 473 41.09 6.61 -3.63
N ALA A 474 40.16 6.68 -4.59
CA ALA A 474 39.39 7.88 -4.89
C ALA A 474 38.52 8.31 -3.69
N LEU A 475 37.92 7.34 -2.99
CA LEU A 475 37.15 7.57 -1.77
C LEU A 475 38.03 8.11 -0.63
N ALA A 476 39.18 7.48 -0.39
CA ALA A 476 40.15 7.88 0.63
C ALA A 476 40.76 9.26 0.32
N ALA A 477 41.11 9.53 -0.95
CA ALA A 477 41.60 10.82 -1.41
C ALA A 477 40.51 11.90 -1.28
N GLY A 478 39.27 11.59 -1.66
CA GLY A 478 38.10 12.45 -1.45
C GLY A 478 37.88 12.77 0.02
N LEU A 479 37.93 11.77 0.90
CA LEU A 479 37.79 11.93 2.35
C LEU A 479 38.95 12.74 2.95
N ALA A 480 40.19 12.47 2.54
CA ALA A 480 41.37 13.21 2.99
C ALA A 480 41.33 14.68 2.54
N TYR A 481 40.90 14.95 1.31
CA TYR A 481 40.72 16.30 0.79
C TYR A 481 39.61 17.04 1.55
N VAL A 482 38.45 16.40 1.70
CA VAL A 482 37.29 16.94 2.42
C VAL A 482 37.65 17.22 3.88
N THR A 483 38.29 16.29 4.58
CA THR A 483 38.68 16.47 5.99
C THR A 483 39.72 17.59 6.16
N LYS A 484 40.59 17.84 5.17
CA LYS A 484 41.51 18.98 5.18
C LYS A 484 40.83 20.32 4.91
N ARG A 485 39.73 20.36 4.14
CA ARG A 485 39.04 21.59 3.72
C ARG A 485 37.80 21.94 4.55
N VAL A 486 37.24 20.96 5.26
CA VAL A 486 36.01 21.08 6.05
C VAL A 486 36.35 21.00 7.53
N GLY A 487 35.97 22.05 8.28
CA GLY A 487 36.15 22.10 9.73
C GLY A 487 35.52 20.88 10.42
N LYS A 488 36.12 20.42 11.52
CA LYS A 488 35.73 19.17 12.23
C LYS A 488 34.22 19.10 12.52
N GLU A 489 33.60 20.23 12.83
CA GLU A 489 32.17 20.36 13.13
C GLU A 489 31.25 20.00 11.94
N LYS A 490 31.70 20.20 10.71
CA LYS A 490 30.90 19.99 9.49
C LYS A 490 31.09 18.60 8.87
N ARG A 491 32.06 17.82 9.36
CA ARG A 491 32.37 16.47 8.83
C ARG A 491 31.22 15.49 9.05
N TRP A 492 30.56 15.52 10.21
CA TRP A 492 29.42 14.65 10.51
C TRP A 492 28.18 14.96 9.67
N ALA A 493 27.91 16.25 9.42
CA ALA A 493 26.83 16.65 8.53
C ALA A 493 27.05 16.13 7.10
N LEU A 494 28.29 16.19 6.64
CA LEU A 494 28.66 15.69 5.31
C LEU A 494 28.59 14.17 5.20
N PHE A 495 29.03 13.45 6.22
CA PHE A 495 28.86 12.01 6.31
C PHE A 495 27.38 11.62 6.26
N GLY A 496 26.54 12.27 7.07
CA GLY A 496 25.10 12.05 7.07
C GLY A 496 24.45 12.34 5.71
N ALA A 497 24.82 13.45 5.06
CA ALA A 497 24.34 13.79 3.72
C ALA A 497 24.75 12.75 2.66
N SER A 498 26.00 12.26 2.74
CA SER A 498 26.51 11.23 1.83
C SER A 498 25.76 9.91 2.03
N LEU A 499 25.52 9.52 3.29
CA LEU A 499 24.75 8.32 3.63
C LEU A 499 23.31 8.41 3.09
N VAL A 500 22.63 9.54 3.29
CA VAL A 500 21.28 9.78 2.76
C VAL A 500 21.28 9.72 1.23
N ALA A 501 22.29 10.26 0.56
CA ALA A 501 22.40 10.23 -0.89
C ALA A 501 22.65 8.82 -1.43
N VAL A 502 23.50 8.01 -0.79
CA VAL A 502 23.70 6.59 -1.13
C VAL A 502 22.38 5.83 -0.94
N MET A 503 21.71 6.03 0.20
CA MET A 503 20.44 5.38 0.47
C MET A 503 19.40 5.74 -0.59
N PHE A 504 19.25 7.02 -0.93
CA PHE A 504 18.32 7.46 -1.98
C PHE A 504 18.69 6.88 -3.35
N GLY A 505 20.00 6.82 -3.67
CA GLY A 505 20.52 6.20 -4.89
C GLY A 505 20.23 4.70 -4.99
N LEU A 506 20.07 4.00 -3.86
CA LEU A 506 19.62 2.60 -3.82
C LEU A 506 18.08 2.48 -3.86
N THR A 507 17.36 3.46 -3.31
CA THR A 507 15.89 3.49 -3.28
C THR A 507 15.31 3.57 -4.69
N VAL A 508 15.85 4.43 -5.56
CA VAL A 508 15.30 4.64 -6.91
C VAL A 508 15.33 3.37 -7.78
N PRO A 509 16.47 2.66 -7.95
CA PRO A 509 16.51 1.40 -8.68
C PRO A 509 15.62 0.32 -8.06
N THR A 510 15.53 0.28 -6.73
CA THR A 510 14.64 -0.64 -6.01
C THR A 510 13.18 -0.38 -6.35
N ALA A 511 12.77 0.89 -6.38
CA ALA A 511 11.42 1.30 -6.77
C ALA A 511 11.11 0.91 -8.21
N VAL A 512 12.02 1.17 -9.15
CA VAL A 512 11.84 0.87 -10.57
C VAL A 512 11.76 -0.65 -10.79
N ARG A 513 12.66 -1.44 -10.18
CA ARG A 513 12.61 -2.90 -10.34
C ARG A 513 11.31 -3.49 -9.81
N ALA A 514 10.90 -3.09 -8.61
CA ALA A 514 9.66 -3.58 -8.02
C ALA A 514 8.42 -3.15 -8.83
N ALA A 515 8.36 -1.91 -9.31
CA ALA A 515 7.17 -1.36 -9.97
C ALA A 515 7.02 -1.72 -11.45
N TYR A 516 8.09 -2.14 -12.14
CA TYR A 516 8.06 -2.40 -13.58
C TYR A 516 8.65 -3.75 -13.97
N ALA A 517 9.83 -4.11 -13.47
CA ALA A 517 10.51 -5.34 -13.91
C ALA A 517 9.88 -6.60 -13.28
N ASN A 518 9.58 -6.51 -11.99
CA ASN A 518 9.11 -7.61 -11.16
C ASN A 518 7.68 -7.39 -10.66
N ALA A 519 6.89 -6.55 -11.33
CA ALA A 519 5.61 -6.09 -10.82
C ALA A 519 4.62 -7.24 -10.51
N ASP A 520 4.59 -8.27 -11.36
CA ASP A 520 3.82 -9.50 -11.16
C ASP A 520 4.66 -10.71 -10.74
N VAL A 521 5.96 -10.54 -10.48
CA VAL A 521 6.87 -11.64 -10.15
C VAL A 521 7.20 -11.61 -8.65
N PRO A 522 6.86 -12.64 -7.87
CA PRO A 522 7.02 -12.66 -6.42
C PRO A 522 8.45 -12.92 -5.95
N VAL A 523 9.43 -12.34 -6.66
CA VAL A 523 10.81 -12.15 -6.18
C VAL A 523 10.94 -10.91 -5.31
N GLU A 524 9.92 -10.06 -5.29
CA GLU A 524 9.80 -8.90 -4.42
C GLU A 524 8.86 -9.21 -3.26
N MET A 525 9.23 -8.94 -2.00
CA MET A 525 8.31 -9.13 -0.86
C MET A 525 7.08 -8.22 -0.89
N LEU A 526 7.08 -7.18 -1.73
CA LEU A 526 5.88 -6.36 -1.99
C LEU A 526 4.78 -7.15 -2.72
N VAL A 527 5.16 -8.24 -3.39
CA VAL A 527 4.28 -9.17 -4.10
C VAL A 527 4.08 -10.40 -3.21
N TYR A 528 3.04 -10.38 -2.38
CA TYR A 528 2.76 -11.47 -1.44
C TYR A 528 2.38 -12.77 -2.16
N THR A 529 1.22 -12.74 -2.82
CA THR A 529 0.72 -13.75 -3.75
C THR A 529 0.27 -12.99 -4.99
N GLN A 530 0.42 -13.56 -6.18
CA GLN A 530 0.11 -12.84 -7.42
C GLN A 530 -0.35 -13.82 -8.50
N SER A 531 -1.21 -13.35 -9.40
CA SER A 531 -1.55 -14.08 -10.62
C SER A 531 -0.36 -14.04 -11.57
N ALA A 532 -0.02 -15.17 -12.18
CA ALA A 532 1.20 -15.23 -12.99
C ALA A 532 1.05 -14.50 -14.35
N PRO A 533 2.16 -14.03 -14.94
CA PRO A 533 2.21 -13.50 -16.32
C PRO A 533 1.69 -14.48 -17.38
N ASP A 534 1.65 -15.76 -17.05
CA ASP A 534 1.13 -16.83 -17.89
C ASP A 534 -0.36 -16.63 -18.19
N ILE A 535 -1.13 -16.00 -17.28
CA ILE A 535 -2.57 -15.76 -17.45
C ILE A 535 -2.88 -14.88 -18.67
N PRO A 536 -2.36 -13.63 -18.78
CA PRO A 536 -2.62 -12.81 -19.97
C PRO A 536 -2.05 -13.42 -21.26
N GLN A 537 -0.95 -14.18 -21.19
CA GLN A 537 -0.42 -14.91 -22.35
C GLN A 537 -1.41 -15.98 -22.82
N LEU A 538 -1.95 -16.76 -21.89
CA LEU A 538 -2.93 -17.80 -22.17
C LEU A 538 -4.26 -17.20 -22.64
N MET A 539 -4.68 -16.07 -22.09
CA MET A 539 -5.84 -15.33 -22.57
C MET A 539 -5.68 -14.91 -24.04
N ALA A 540 -4.51 -14.41 -24.44
CA ALA A 540 -4.23 -14.08 -25.84
C ALA A 540 -4.35 -15.32 -26.77
N LYS A 541 -4.01 -16.51 -26.27
CA LYS A 541 -4.19 -17.78 -27.00
C LYS A 541 -5.66 -18.19 -27.12
N ILE A 542 -6.48 -17.89 -26.12
CA ILE A 542 -7.94 -18.12 -26.19
C ILE A 542 -8.57 -17.15 -27.19
N ASP A 543 -8.17 -15.88 -27.18
CA ASP A 543 -8.63 -14.89 -28.17
C ASP A 543 -8.22 -15.28 -29.60
N GLN A 544 -6.99 -15.76 -29.79
CA GLN A 544 -6.53 -16.26 -31.09
C GLN A 544 -7.37 -17.46 -31.57
N LEU A 545 -7.63 -18.45 -30.70
CA LEU A 545 -8.49 -19.59 -31.05
C LEU A 545 -9.91 -19.13 -31.40
N ALA A 546 -10.46 -18.18 -30.66
CA ALA A 546 -11.79 -17.62 -30.91
C ALA A 546 -11.89 -16.99 -32.31
N GLU A 547 -10.84 -16.30 -32.76
CA GLU A 547 -10.75 -15.72 -34.10
C GLU A 547 -10.59 -16.79 -35.18
N GLU A 548 -9.68 -17.75 -35.00
CA GLU A 548 -9.39 -18.83 -35.98
C GLU A 548 -10.59 -19.75 -36.21
N THR A 549 -11.35 -20.04 -35.14
CA THR A 549 -12.57 -20.87 -35.22
C THR A 549 -13.79 -20.11 -35.74
N GLY A 550 -13.71 -18.78 -35.89
CA GLY A 550 -14.83 -17.92 -36.26
C GLY A 550 -15.92 -17.82 -35.19
N LYS A 551 -15.71 -18.40 -34.00
CA LYS A 551 -16.67 -18.36 -32.88
C LYS A 551 -16.67 -17.02 -32.15
N GLY A 552 -15.57 -16.27 -32.22
CA GLY A 552 -15.42 -15.00 -31.50
C GLY A 552 -15.78 -15.15 -30.01
N LYS A 553 -16.59 -14.23 -29.49
CA LYS A 553 -17.02 -14.24 -28.08
C LYS A 553 -18.07 -15.30 -27.73
N ASP A 554 -18.51 -16.11 -28.69
CA ASP A 554 -19.38 -17.26 -28.48
C ASP A 554 -18.59 -18.57 -28.25
N LEU A 555 -17.24 -18.52 -28.21
CA LEU A 555 -16.39 -19.64 -27.79
C LEU A 555 -16.76 -20.11 -26.37
N LYS A 556 -16.95 -21.41 -26.18
CA LYS A 556 -17.33 -21.98 -24.88
C LYS A 556 -16.10 -22.20 -24.01
N VAL A 557 -16.04 -21.57 -22.85
CA VAL A 557 -14.92 -21.72 -21.90
C VAL A 557 -15.43 -22.25 -20.57
N LEU A 558 -14.83 -23.33 -20.09
CA LEU A 558 -15.11 -23.88 -18.76
C LEU A 558 -13.92 -23.62 -17.85
N VAL A 559 -14.17 -23.00 -16.70
CA VAL A 559 -13.14 -22.63 -15.72
C VAL A 559 -13.46 -23.29 -14.40
N ASP A 560 -12.53 -24.08 -13.88
CA ASP A 560 -12.68 -24.67 -12.56
C ASP A 560 -12.84 -23.57 -11.47
N SER A 561 -13.72 -23.77 -10.50
CA SER A 561 -13.91 -22.85 -9.38
C SER A 561 -13.23 -23.31 -8.09
N ALA A 562 -12.61 -24.49 -8.07
CA ALA A 562 -11.92 -25.02 -6.89
C ALA A 562 -10.87 -24.02 -6.36
N ASP A 563 -10.81 -23.82 -5.05
CA ASP A 563 -9.85 -22.91 -4.38
C ASP A 563 -9.78 -21.48 -4.93
N GLY A 564 -10.92 -20.96 -5.38
CA GLY A 564 -11.04 -19.60 -5.91
C GLY A 564 -10.31 -19.43 -7.26
N PHE A 565 -10.12 -20.52 -8.00
CA PHE A 565 -9.45 -20.53 -9.30
C PHE A 565 -10.15 -19.68 -10.37
N SER A 566 -11.43 -19.37 -10.19
CA SER A 566 -12.19 -18.47 -11.07
C SER A 566 -11.58 -17.06 -11.20
N TRP A 567 -10.71 -16.67 -10.27
CA TRP A 567 -10.04 -15.37 -10.25
C TRP A 567 -8.55 -15.53 -10.57
N PRO A 568 -8.04 -14.89 -11.64
CA PRO A 568 -8.60 -13.69 -12.26
C PRO A 568 -9.42 -13.92 -13.55
N TRP A 569 -9.70 -15.17 -13.93
CA TRP A 569 -10.37 -15.52 -15.19
C TRP A 569 -11.70 -14.81 -15.42
N ALA A 570 -12.49 -14.57 -14.38
CA ALA A 570 -13.73 -13.79 -14.46
C ALA A 570 -13.55 -12.40 -15.09
N TRP A 571 -12.41 -11.75 -14.87
CA TRP A 571 -12.11 -10.48 -15.53
C TRP A 571 -11.69 -10.66 -17.00
N TYR A 572 -10.78 -11.59 -17.26
CA TYR A 572 -10.23 -11.79 -18.61
C TYR A 572 -11.25 -12.34 -19.59
N LEU A 573 -12.19 -13.16 -19.12
CA LEU A 573 -13.24 -13.77 -19.92
C LEU A 573 -14.57 -12.98 -19.87
N ARG A 574 -14.61 -11.77 -19.29
CA ARG A 574 -15.85 -11.00 -19.07
C ARG A 574 -16.67 -10.72 -20.33
N ASP A 575 -15.99 -10.64 -21.48
CA ASP A 575 -16.59 -10.36 -22.78
C ASP A 575 -17.11 -11.62 -23.49
N TYR A 576 -16.78 -12.81 -23.00
CA TYR A 576 -17.23 -14.08 -23.57
C TYR A 576 -18.62 -14.45 -23.03
N ARG A 577 -19.50 -14.91 -23.93
CA ARG A 577 -20.92 -15.15 -23.60
C ARG A 577 -21.17 -16.51 -22.94
N HIS A 578 -20.30 -17.48 -23.21
CA HIS A 578 -20.46 -18.88 -22.80
C HIS A 578 -19.33 -19.33 -21.88
N VAL A 579 -19.23 -18.69 -20.71
CA VAL A 579 -18.25 -19.05 -19.68
C VAL A 579 -18.96 -19.68 -18.47
N SER A 580 -18.45 -20.82 -18.00
CA SER A 580 -18.97 -21.49 -16.81
C SER A 580 -17.89 -21.66 -15.74
N TYR A 581 -18.29 -21.56 -14.48
CA TYR A 581 -17.39 -21.66 -13.31
C TYR A 581 -17.80 -22.80 -12.34
N PRO A 582 -17.87 -24.07 -12.79
CA PRO A 582 -18.22 -25.19 -11.91
C PRO A 582 -17.05 -25.58 -11.00
N CYS A 583 -17.35 -26.15 -9.83
CA CYS A 583 -16.33 -26.82 -9.01
C CYS A 583 -16.14 -28.26 -9.50
N LEU A 584 -14.94 -28.58 -9.99
CA LEU A 584 -14.65 -29.84 -10.68
C LEU A 584 -14.02 -30.92 -9.80
N THR A 585 -13.80 -30.65 -8.51
CA THR A 585 -13.31 -31.67 -7.57
C THR A 585 -14.45 -32.59 -7.10
N THR A 586 -14.07 -33.73 -6.52
CA THR A 586 -14.96 -34.67 -5.83
C THR A 586 -15.18 -34.32 -4.34
N ASP A 587 -14.69 -33.17 -3.89
CA ASP A 587 -14.84 -32.72 -2.51
C ASP A 587 -16.30 -32.40 -2.15
N ALA A 588 -16.62 -32.42 -0.85
CA ALA A 588 -17.95 -32.07 -0.36
C ALA A 588 -18.35 -30.64 -0.80
N GLY A 589 -19.47 -30.53 -1.52
CA GLY A 589 -19.97 -29.26 -2.08
C GLY A 589 -19.58 -29.01 -3.54
N CYS A 590 -18.80 -29.89 -4.15
CA CYS A 590 -18.46 -29.86 -5.56
C CYS A 590 -19.19 -30.97 -6.32
N SER A 591 -19.42 -30.74 -7.63
CA SER A 591 -20.20 -31.66 -8.47
C SER A 591 -19.32 -32.66 -9.20
N GLY A 592 -18.03 -32.35 -9.36
CA GLY A 592 -17.12 -33.11 -10.20
C GLY A 592 -17.53 -33.12 -11.68
N LEU A 593 -16.79 -33.86 -12.49
CA LEU A 593 -17.19 -34.21 -13.86
C LEU A 593 -17.76 -35.63 -13.89
N SER A 594 -18.84 -35.81 -14.65
CA SER A 594 -19.46 -37.11 -14.95
C SER A 594 -19.41 -37.48 -16.43
N VAL A 595 -19.18 -36.50 -17.29
CA VAL A 595 -19.08 -36.63 -18.75
C VAL A 595 -18.02 -35.68 -19.28
N THR A 596 -17.56 -35.92 -20.52
CA THR A 596 -16.72 -34.96 -21.24
C THR A 596 -17.40 -33.60 -21.31
N PRO A 597 -16.72 -32.51 -20.88
CA PRO A 597 -17.31 -31.19 -20.92
C PRO A 597 -17.63 -30.72 -22.34
N ASP A 598 -18.82 -30.13 -22.52
CA ASP A 598 -19.18 -29.36 -23.72
C ASP A 598 -18.54 -27.96 -23.65
N ALA A 599 -17.23 -27.91 -23.85
CA ALA A 599 -16.44 -26.68 -23.88
C ALA A 599 -15.39 -26.75 -25.00
N ASP A 600 -15.02 -25.59 -25.55
CA ASP A 600 -13.92 -25.48 -26.49
C ASP A 600 -12.57 -25.40 -25.78
N VAL A 601 -12.56 -24.72 -24.62
CA VAL A 601 -11.38 -24.57 -23.76
C VAL A 601 -11.76 -24.93 -22.32
N VAL A 602 -10.94 -25.75 -21.67
CA VAL A 602 -11.07 -26.08 -20.24
C VAL A 602 -9.86 -25.57 -19.48
N LEU A 603 -10.10 -24.71 -18.48
CA LEU A 603 -9.09 -24.19 -17.57
C LEU A 603 -9.25 -24.89 -16.22
N LEU A 604 -8.28 -25.75 -15.89
CA LEU A 604 -8.37 -26.71 -14.79
C LEU A 604 -7.31 -26.41 -13.72
N SER A 605 -7.73 -26.39 -12.46
CA SER A 605 -6.81 -26.32 -11.31
C SER A 605 -6.04 -27.64 -11.16
N GLU A 606 -4.77 -27.60 -10.73
CA GLU A 606 -4.00 -28.81 -10.37
C GLU A 606 -4.78 -29.72 -9.42
N ARG A 607 -5.55 -29.14 -8.49
CA ARG A 607 -6.35 -29.90 -7.52
C ARG A 607 -7.37 -30.83 -8.17
N SER A 608 -7.97 -30.42 -9.28
CA SER A 608 -9.02 -31.18 -9.98
C SER A 608 -8.45 -32.08 -11.08
N ARG A 609 -7.12 -32.11 -11.26
CA ARG A 609 -6.46 -32.81 -12.37
C ARG A 609 -6.81 -34.29 -12.42
N ASN A 610 -6.68 -34.98 -11.28
CA ASN A 610 -6.90 -36.42 -11.22
C ASN A 610 -8.38 -36.77 -11.42
N ASP A 611 -9.28 -35.96 -10.86
CA ASP A 611 -10.73 -36.15 -10.95
C ASP A 611 -11.24 -35.90 -12.37
N ALA A 612 -10.65 -34.94 -13.08
CA ALA A 612 -11.06 -34.57 -14.43
C ALA A 612 -10.38 -35.40 -15.54
N ALA A 613 -9.23 -36.03 -15.26
CA ALA A 613 -8.42 -36.77 -16.24
C ALA A 613 -9.21 -37.76 -17.13
N PRO A 614 -10.18 -38.55 -16.62
CA PRO A 614 -10.96 -39.49 -17.43
C PRO A 614 -11.77 -38.83 -18.55
N TYR A 615 -12.06 -37.53 -18.44
CA TYR A 615 -12.97 -36.80 -19.32
C TYR A 615 -12.25 -35.89 -20.33
N MET A 616 -10.91 -35.83 -20.28
CA MET A 616 -10.11 -34.91 -21.09
C MET A 616 -9.64 -35.49 -22.43
N GLY A 617 -9.97 -36.75 -22.75
CA GLY A 617 -9.48 -37.43 -23.96
C GLY A 617 -9.92 -36.81 -25.30
N ALA A 618 -10.92 -35.93 -25.30
CA ALA A 618 -11.38 -35.18 -26.48
C ALA A 618 -10.52 -33.95 -26.79
N TYR A 619 -9.61 -33.56 -25.89
CA TYR A 619 -8.75 -32.38 -26.02
C TYR A 619 -7.32 -32.79 -26.42
N GLY A 620 -6.53 -31.81 -26.86
CA GLY A 620 -5.10 -31.99 -27.08
C GLY A 620 -4.30 -32.12 -25.78
N GLU A 621 -2.99 -32.27 -25.89
CA GLU A 621 -2.09 -32.29 -24.74
C GLU A 621 -2.24 -31.00 -23.90
N PRO A 622 -2.40 -31.11 -22.57
CA PRO A 622 -2.65 -29.95 -21.74
C PRO A 622 -1.42 -29.04 -21.65
N VAL A 623 -1.66 -27.74 -21.74
CA VAL A 623 -0.63 -26.74 -21.47
C VAL A 623 -0.59 -26.47 -19.97
N ARG A 624 0.50 -26.87 -19.32
CA ARG A 624 0.77 -26.52 -17.92
C ARG A 624 1.20 -25.06 -17.83
N TYR A 625 0.62 -24.32 -16.90
CA TYR A 625 0.98 -22.93 -16.63
C TYR A 625 0.87 -22.62 -15.13
N LYS A 626 1.51 -21.53 -14.69
CA LYS A 626 1.36 -21.05 -13.32
C LYS A 626 0.09 -20.20 -13.21
N HIS A 627 -0.81 -20.53 -12.29
CA HIS A 627 -2.00 -19.71 -12.07
C HIS A 627 -1.73 -18.63 -11.02
N ARG A 628 -1.18 -19.03 -9.87
CA ARG A 628 -0.76 -18.14 -8.77
C ARG A 628 0.64 -18.50 -8.32
N TRP A 629 1.39 -17.51 -7.85
CA TRP A 629 2.70 -17.70 -7.25
C TRP A 629 2.94 -16.71 -6.11
N TRP A 630 3.84 -17.04 -5.18
CA TRP A 630 4.11 -16.23 -3.98
C TRP A 630 5.56 -16.28 -3.52
N PHE A 631 5.92 -15.27 -2.74
CA PHE A 631 7.26 -15.10 -2.19
C PHE A 631 7.52 -16.18 -1.12
N PRO A 632 8.70 -16.84 -1.10
CA PRO A 632 9.02 -17.82 -0.08
C PRO A 632 9.29 -17.12 1.26
N GLU A 633 8.49 -17.43 2.28
CA GLU A 633 8.47 -16.75 3.57
C GLU A 633 9.61 -17.20 4.52
N SER A 634 10.83 -17.30 3.98
CA SER A 634 12.06 -17.69 4.68
C SER A 634 12.45 -16.77 5.84
N TYR A 635 11.83 -15.59 5.94
CA TYR A 635 11.99 -14.67 7.08
C TYR A 635 11.21 -15.08 8.34
N ARG A 636 10.31 -16.06 8.24
CA ARG A 636 9.57 -16.54 9.41
C ARG A 636 10.49 -17.26 10.39
N GLY A 637 10.21 -17.10 11.69
CA GLY A 637 10.96 -17.77 12.75
C GLY A 637 12.36 -17.19 13.04
N MET A 638 12.71 -16.04 12.47
CA MET A 638 13.94 -15.33 12.83
C MET A 638 13.99 -15.04 14.34
N THR A 639 15.13 -15.37 14.95
CA THR A 639 15.47 -15.04 16.34
C THR A 639 16.65 -14.08 16.38
N LEU A 640 16.79 -13.28 17.45
CA LEU A 640 17.92 -12.36 17.60
C LEU A 640 19.28 -13.09 17.54
N LYS A 641 19.36 -14.29 18.14
CA LYS A 641 20.55 -15.15 18.07
C LYS A 641 20.82 -15.63 16.64
N GLY A 642 19.78 -16.04 15.90
CA GLY A 642 19.89 -16.43 14.50
C GLY A 642 20.39 -15.29 13.62
N VAL A 643 19.83 -14.09 13.78
CA VAL A 643 20.27 -12.88 13.05
C VAL A 643 21.73 -12.56 13.36
N TRP A 644 22.13 -12.60 14.64
CA TRP A 644 23.52 -12.34 15.03
C TRP A 644 24.49 -13.35 14.38
N ASN A 645 24.15 -14.63 14.40
CA ASN A 645 24.95 -15.68 13.76
C ASN A 645 25.01 -15.50 12.23
N SER A 646 23.89 -15.11 11.60
CA SER A 646 23.83 -14.82 10.16
C SER A 646 24.71 -13.65 9.75
N VAL A 647 24.83 -12.60 10.58
CA VAL A 647 25.73 -11.47 10.30
C VAL A 647 27.20 -11.88 10.34
N GLN A 648 27.56 -12.90 11.13
CA GLN A 648 28.92 -13.43 11.21
C GLN A 648 29.26 -14.43 10.09
N SER A 649 28.24 -15.04 9.47
CA SER A 649 28.42 -16.03 8.39
C SER A 649 28.60 -15.38 7.03
N ARG A 650 29.73 -15.62 6.38
CA ARG A 650 30.01 -15.15 5.00
C ARG A 650 28.95 -15.63 4.01
N GLU A 651 28.49 -16.87 4.15
CA GLU A 651 27.45 -17.45 3.30
C GLU A 651 26.11 -16.73 3.49
N SER A 652 25.72 -16.45 4.72
CA SER A 652 24.48 -15.72 5.02
C SER A 652 24.53 -14.28 4.51
N VAL A 653 25.67 -13.59 4.67
CA VAL A 653 25.88 -12.24 4.13
C VAL A 653 25.82 -12.25 2.59
N CYS A 654 26.42 -13.25 1.94
CA CYS A 654 26.32 -13.43 0.49
C CYS A 654 24.87 -13.59 0.04
N LYS A 655 24.08 -14.46 0.69
CA LYS A 655 22.66 -14.67 0.36
C LYS A 655 21.81 -13.41 0.55
N VAL A 656 22.01 -12.68 1.65
CA VAL A 656 21.30 -11.41 1.91
C VAL A 656 21.66 -10.34 0.88
N ALA A 657 22.94 -10.22 0.53
CA ALA A 657 23.40 -9.30 -0.50
C ALA A 657 22.86 -9.68 -1.89
N ALA A 658 22.81 -10.98 -2.22
CA ALA A 658 22.29 -11.49 -3.49
C ALA A 658 20.81 -11.13 -3.64
N TYR A 659 20.03 -11.30 -2.58
CA TYR A 659 18.64 -10.90 -2.57
C TYR A 659 18.47 -9.37 -2.65
N PHE A 660 19.23 -8.61 -1.86
CA PHE A 660 19.09 -7.15 -1.83
C PHE A 660 19.47 -6.49 -3.16
N ILE A 661 20.51 -7.01 -3.84
CA ILE A 661 21.06 -6.42 -5.06
C ILE A 661 20.43 -7.02 -6.32
N PHE A 662 20.19 -8.33 -6.36
CA PHE A 662 19.77 -9.06 -7.57
C PHE A 662 18.39 -9.70 -7.47
N ARG A 663 17.74 -9.70 -6.29
CA ARG A 663 16.48 -10.41 -6.04
C ARG A 663 16.59 -11.92 -6.23
N GLU A 664 17.78 -12.46 -6.03
CA GLU A 664 18.03 -13.89 -6.05
C GLU A 664 17.97 -14.46 -4.63
N PHE A 665 17.15 -15.49 -4.45
CA PHE A 665 17.08 -16.28 -3.22
C PHE A 665 17.19 -17.76 -3.59
N GLY A 666 17.93 -18.54 -2.79
CA GLY A 666 18.26 -19.94 -3.09
C GLY A 666 17.11 -20.94 -2.96
N GLN A 667 15.86 -20.48 -2.87
CA GLN A 667 14.67 -21.32 -2.77
C GLN A 667 13.79 -21.12 -4.02
N PRO A 668 13.06 -22.15 -4.49
CA PRO A 668 12.09 -21.95 -5.56
C PRO A 668 10.92 -21.08 -5.06
N LEU A 669 10.29 -20.35 -5.98
CA LEU A 669 9.03 -19.67 -5.73
C LEU A 669 7.93 -20.70 -5.42
N GLY A 670 7.01 -20.36 -4.51
CA GLY A 670 5.78 -21.12 -4.36
C GLY A 670 4.85 -20.83 -5.54
N SER A 671 4.19 -21.86 -6.07
CA SER A 671 3.14 -21.70 -7.08
C SER A 671 2.01 -22.71 -6.89
N VAL A 672 0.83 -22.32 -7.37
CA VAL A 672 -0.24 -23.24 -7.74
C VAL A 672 -0.29 -23.27 -9.25
N ASP A 673 -0.05 -24.44 -9.79
CA ASP A 673 -0.07 -24.70 -11.22
C ASP A 673 -1.49 -25.04 -11.68
N ALA A 674 -1.65 -25.02 -13.00
CA ALA A 674 -2.91 -25.26 -13.68
C ALA A 674 -2.68 -25.81 -15.08
N TYR A 675 -3.76 -26.30 -15.67
CA TYR A 675 -3.76 -26.91 -16.99
C TYR A 675 -4.82 -26.26 -17.86
N ALA A 676 -4.43 -25.93 -19.09
CA ALA A 676 -5.34 -25.45 -20.12
C ALA A 676 -5.45 -26.51 -21.21
N TYR A 677 -6.67 -26.96 -21.47
CA TYR A 677 -6.99 -27.91 -22.53
C TYR A 677 -7.62 -27.16 -23.70
N PHE A 678 -7.08 -27.42 -24.88
CA PHE A 678 -7.50 -26.85 -26.16
C PHE A 678 -7.93 -27.97 -27.12
N PRO A 679 -8.61 -27.66 -28.23
CA PRO A 679 -8.92 -28.65 -29.26
C PRO A 679 -7.64 -29.32 -29.80
N GLN A 680 -7.71 -30.60 -30.17
CA GLN A 680 -6.53 -31.39 -30.60
C GLN A 680 -5.75 -30.78 -31.77
N GLU A 681 -6.43 -30.02 -32.63
CA GLU A 681 -5.86 -29.43 -33.84
C GLU A 681 -5.20 -28.05 -33.59
N TYR A 682 -5.32 -27.49 -32.39
CA TYR A 682 -4.80 -26.16 -32.07
C TYR A 682 -3.41 -26.22 -31.40
N ASP A 683 -2.40 -25.66 -32.06
CA ASP A 683 -1.06 -25.50 -31.47
C ASP A 683 -0.99 -24.22 -30.62
N VAL A 684 -1.04 -24.39 -29.31
CA VAL A 684 -0.98 -23.29 -28.34
C VAL A 684 0.42 -22.65 -28.31
N GLY A 685 1.47 -23.39 -28.69
CA GLY A 685 2.86 -23.00 -28.49
C GLY A 685 3.27 -22.94 -27.01
N LYS A 686 4.40 -22.29 -26.73
CA LYS A 686 4.90 -22.13 -25.35
C LYS A 686 4.15 -21.03 -24.61
N VAL A 687 3.72 -21.34 -23.38
CA VAL A 687 3.16 -20.40 -22.40
C VAL A 687 4.07 -20.39 -21.18
N GLY A 688 4.39 -19.21 -20.68
CA GLY A 688 5.13 -19.06 -19.43
C GLY A 688 6.32 -18.12 -19.52
N LYS A 689 6.53 -17.33 -18.47
CA LYS A 689 7.73 -16.48 -18.34
C LYS A 689 8.92 -17.34 -17.86
N GLU A 690 9.91 -17.54 -18.71
CA GLU A 690 11.21 -18.11 -18.28
C GLU A 690 11.88 -17.12 -17.33
N LEU A 691 11.99 -17.49 -16.06
CA LEU A 691 12.80 -16.74 -15.11
C LEU A 691 14.28 -17.04 -15.40
N PRO A 692 15.15 -16.03 -15.46
CA PRO A 692 16.57 -16.28 -15.68
C PRO A 692 17.10 -17.19 -14.58
N GLU A 693 17.65 -18.35 -14.94
CA GLU A 693 18.44 -19.21 -14.05
C GLU A 693 19.79 -18.52 -13.75
N LYS A 694 19.75 -17.40 -13.05
CA LYS A 694 20.95 -16.84 -12.44
C LYS A 694 20.96 -17.30 -10.99
N ARG A 695 21.88 -18.23 -10.72
CA ARG A 695 22.24 -18.61 -9.36
C ARG A 695 23.55 -17.90 -9.05
N VAL A 696 23.50 -16.87 -8.22
CA VAL A 696 24.68 -16.44 -7.46
C VAL A 696 25.13 -17.63 -6.62
N HIS A 697 26.31 -18.16 -6.93
CA HIS A 697 26.95 -19.20 -6.13
C HIS A 697 27.55 -18.55 -4.87
N CYS A 698 26.76 -18.58 -3.81
CA CYS A 698 27.23 -18.59 -2.43
C CYS A 698 27.52 -20.05 -2.03
#